data_AF-A0A423WZ69-F1
#
_entry.id   AF-A0A423WZ69-F1
#
_cell.length_a   1.000
_cell.length_b   1.000
_cell.length_c   1.000
_cell.angle_alpha   90.00
_cell.angle_beta   90.00
_cell.angle_gamma   90.00
#
_symmetry.space_group_name_H-M   'P 1'
#
loop_
_entity.id
_entity.type
_entity.pdbx_description
1 polymer ?
#
loop_
_entity_poly.entity_id
_entity_poly.type
_entity_poly.pdbx_seq_one_letter_code
_entity_poly.pdbx_strand_id
1 'polypeptide(L)'
;MAPKKRILGETSSTRRNIPATPSASKKLKTDHISSSPAPRFAGSQVAKIASSQPKSAFESEVLEKLSQDISELKASNTEKDQSWERPPVPDDFSPRSSSLCFQQIDAEEGTLHGGNTTVKLFGVTADGNSVMLHVKDFKHYLYVAAPGGFSPQDCAPFKAYLETRVAQHQPVIESVEMTMRENIYGFQNNTQNPFLKITVTDPKFINRVRTTIQHNNANWKGLWKSPDDQILTFDNIQYLLRFMVDCKIFGMSWVEAPANKYRLIPERDRQSNCQIEAECSYHDLIAHRPVGEWSKMAPLRILSFDIECAGRKGIFPEANQDPVIQIANVVTRYGEKKPFIRNVFCLDTTSSIVATQILEFGREEDMLMSWRNFLEKVDPDIITGYNIANFDFPYLLDRAKSLKCKGFEYWTRIPAVRSVAKETNFSSKQMGNRDTKATNTNGRLQLDLLQLIQRDHNLRSYTLNSVSSHFLGEQKEDVHYTMITELFNGTSESRRRLALYCLKDAYLPQRLMDKLSCLENYTEMARVTGVPFNFLLSRGQQVKFISQLFRKALEQKLVIPDLKGEGSDDQYEGATVIEPTRGYYDVPIATLDFASLYPSIIQAHNLCYTTLVSKKAIDAFNLEKDEDYIVTPNGDMFVTAKKRKGLLAQILDELLTARKQAKKELAAETDPFKKAVLNGRQLALKVSANSVYGLTGASNGKLPCLEIASSTTSFGRQMIEKTKNEVEARYNIANGYSHDAQVIYGDTDSVMVKFGTTDLAEAMRLGEDASQYVSAKFVKPIKLEFEKVYFPYLLINKKRYAGLYWTKPEKWDKMDTKGIETVRRDNCLLVQTVIERVLRMILIDRDVPGAQEYVKDTIADLLQNKVDMSKLVITKALTKDDYTAKQAHVELAQRMKKRDAGSAPGLGDRVAYVMVKGATGSKNFENSEDPIYVLEHNVPIDTKYYLENQLAKPLGRIFEPILGETKAKSLLAGAHTRSIAVAAPTVGGLMKFAKKTQTCMGCKKPLTGKEESQGAVCADDAPRVGELYKKTLDKVSDLEVRFGRLWTQCQRCQGSMHCEVICSSKDCPIFYMRMKAKKDLEDGNKELHRFDFDQAAIW
;
A
#
# COMPACT_ATOMS: atom_id res chain seq x y z
N MET A 1 63.91 1.86 -10.78
CA MET A 1 65.21 1.45 -11.33
C MET A 1 65.33 -0.06 -11.20
N ALA A 2 65.27 -0.76 -12.34
CA ALA A 2 65.59 -2.18 -12.47
C ALA A 2 67.11 -2.35 -12.69
N PRO A 3 67.68 -3.44 -13.22
CA PRO A 3 67.45 -4.90 -13.12
C PRO A 3 68.81 -5.68 -13.06
N LYS A 4 68.78 -7.03 -13.11
CA LYS A 4 69.44 -7.90 -14.14
C LYS A 4 69.41 -9.37 -13.67
N LYS A 5 68.69 -10.31 -14.31
CA LYS A 5 68.89 -11.00 -15.62
C LYS A 5 70.16 -11.86 -15.73
N ARG A 6 69.97 -13.18 -15.89
CA ARG A 6 70.59 -14.13 -16.86
C ARG A 6 69.72 -15.41 -16.83
N ILE A 7 68.99 -15.87 -17.86
CA ILE A 7 69.21 -16.18 -19.30
C ILE A 7 69.81 -17.60 -19.55
N LEU A 8 68.95 -18.46 -20.15
CA LEU A 8 69.11 -19.52 -21.19
C LEU A 8 70.18 -20.64 -21.01
N GLY A 9 70.00 -21.90 -21.41
CA GLY A 9 68.95 -22.59 -22.20
C GLY A 9 69.32 -24.06 -22.51
N GLU A 10 68.31 -24.79 -23.01
CA GLU A 10 68.27 -25.92 -23.99
C GLU A 10 69.13 -27.21 -23.89
N THR A 11 68.38 -28.32 -23.67
CA THR A 11 68.31 -29.62 -24.40
C THR A 11 69.56 -30.41 -24.84
N SER A 12 69.68 -31.68 -24.42
CA SER A 12 69.29 -32.89 -25.20
C SER A 12 70.01 -34.19 -24.77
N SER A 13 69.32 -35.32 -25.01
CA SER A 13 69.82 -36.70 -25.24
C SER A 13 70.04 -37.72 -24.08
N THR A 14 68.96 -38.47 -23.82
CA THR A 14 68.83 -39.96 -23.82
C THR A 14 69.80 -40.92 -23.12
N ARG A 15 69.24 -41.77 -22.22
CA ARG A 15 69.13 -43.26 -22.29
C ARG A 15 68.37 -43.79 -21.04
N ARG A 16 67.09 -44.19 -21.12
CA ARG A 16 66.49 -45.53 -21.33
C ARG A 16 66.91 -46.66 -20.35
N ASN A 17 65.93 -47.09 -19.53
CA ASN A 17 65.38 -48.45 -19.31
C ASN A 17 64.40 -48.32 -18.11
N ILE A 18 63.14 -48.78 -18.07
CA ILE A 18 62.56 -50.12 -18.27
C ILE A 18 61.04 -49.98 -18.61
N PRO A 19 60.38 -50.96 -19.30
CA PRO A 19 59.12 -50.79 -20.02
C PRO A 19 57.88 -51.57 -19.49
N ALA A 20 56.68 -51.11 -19.93
CA ALA A 20 55.48 -51.85 -20.40
C ALA A 20 54.80 -52.89 -19.46
N THR A 21 53.47 -53.05 -19.29
CA THR A 21 52.22 -52.84 -20.08
C THR A 21 51.05 -53.51 -19.28
N PRO A 22 49.82 -53.77 -19.78
CA PRO A 22 48.93 -53.02 -20.68
C PRO A 22 47.45 -52.97 -20.20
N SER A 23 46.70 -52.06 -20.79
CA SER A 23 45.24 -52.16 -20.97
C SER A 23 44.90 -53.05 -22.18
N ALA A 24 43.97 -53.99 -22.01
CA ALA A 24 43.31 -54.66 -23.13
C ALA A 24 41.89 -55.12 -22.76
N SER A 25 41.00 -54.83 -23.69
CA SER A 25 39.56 -55.08 -23.74
C SER A 25 39.22 -56.45 -24.33
N LYS A 26 38.12 -57.07 -23.87
CA LYS A 26 37.32 -58.11 -24.57
C LYS A 26 35.84 -57.90 -24.18
N LYS A 27 34.99 -57.41 -25.10
CA LYS A 27 34.12 -58.15 -26.03
C LYS A 27 33.06 -59.05 -25.34
N LEU A 28 31.80 -58.66 -25.50
CA LEU A 28 30.72 -59.60 -25.84
C LEU A 28 29.82 -58.96 -26.91
N LYS A 29 29.48 -59.75 -27.94
CA LYS A 29 28.57 -59.48 -29.07
C LYS A 29 27.63 -60.69 -29.14
N THR A 30 26.32 -60.50 -29.37
CA THR A 30 25.45 -60.91 -30.54
C THR A 30 24.16 -61.56 -29.96
N ASP A 31 22.91 -61.42 -30.40
CA ASP A 31 22.30 -61.15 -31.73
C ASP A 31 20.84 -60.61 -31.68
N HIS A 32 20.47 -59.89 -32.77
CA HIS A 32 19.20 -59.74 -33.55
C HIS A 32 17.79 -59.71 -32.87
N ILE A 33 16.85 -58.82 -33.26
CA ILE A 33 16.03 -58.85 -34.51
C ILE A 33 15.38 -57.45 -34.84
N SER A 34 15.41 -57.05 -36.13
CA SER A 34 14.45 -56.30 -37.03
C SER A 34 13.43 -55.29 -36.45
N SER A 35 13.08 -54.10 -36.99
CA SER A 35 12.98 -53.58 -38.38
C SER A 35 12.84 -52.03 -38.41
N SER A 36 13.34 -51.38 -39.47
CA SER A 36 13.19 -49.94 -39.83
C SER A 36 11.80 -49.59 -40.45
N PRO A 37 11.50 -48.36 -40.95
CA PRO A 37 12.26 -47.09 -40.99
C PRO A 37 11.48 -45.79 -40.64
N ALA A 38 12.22 -44.74 -40.30
CA ALA A 38 11.79 -43.35 -40.46
C ALA A 38 12.15 -42.82 -41.87
N PRO A 39 11.40 -41.90 -42.48
CA PRO A 39 11.87 -41.17 -43.65
C PRO A 39 12.76 -39.99 -43.24
N ARG A 40 13.86 -39.85 -43.98
CA ARG A 40 14.84 -38.77 -43.91
C ARG A 40 14.25 -37.45 -44.41
N PHE A 41 14.66 -36.32 -43.83
CA PHE A 41 15.00 -35.12 -44.61
C PHE A 41 16.23 -34.43 -44.02
N ALA A 42 17.12 -34.02 -44.94
CA ALA A 42 18.38 -33.36 -44.72
C ALA A 42 18.21 -31.84 -44.61
N GLY A 43 19.12 -31.18 -43.90
CA GLY A 43 19.23 -29.72 -43.91
C GLY A 43 20.28 -29.22 -42.91
N SER A 44 21.44 -28.85 -43.42
CA SER A 44 22.56 -28.26 -42.68
C SER A 44 22.17 -26.94 -42.00
N GLN A 45 22.35 -26.83 -40.68
CA GLN A 45 22.50 -25.53 -40.03
C GLN A 45 23.54 -25.57 -38.91
N VAL A 46 24.33 -24.50 -38.90
CA VAL A 46 25.44 -24.14 -38.03
C VAL A 46 25.09 -24.34 -36.55
N ALA A 47 25.94 -25.08 -35.83
CA ALA A 47 25.77 -25.41 -34.42
C ALA A 47 25.83 -24.15 -33.54
N LYS A 48 24.69 -23.79 -32.92
CA LYS A 48 24.65 -22.94 -31.72
C LYS A 48 25.10 -23.78 -30.53
N ILE A 49 26.12 -23.32 -29.82
CA ILE A 49 26.51 -23.85 -28.51
C ILE A 49 25.35 -23.55 -27.55
N ALA A 50 24.56 -24.59 -27.22
CA ALA A 50 23.52 -24.52 -26.21
C ALA A 50 24.14 -24.81 -24.83
N SER A 51 23.94 -23.88 -23.89
CA SER A 51 24.23 -24.07 -22.46
C SER A 51 23.49 -25.30 -21.92
N SER A 52 24.20 -26.17 -21.21
CA SER A 52 23.73 -27.47 -20.70
C SER A 52 23.05 -27.40 -19.32
N GLN A 53 22.67 -26.21 -18.82
CA GLN A 53 21.99 -26.06 -17.53
C GLN A 53 20.46 -25.90 -17.66
N PRO A 54 19.68 -26.44 -16.70
CA PRO A 54 18.23 -26.31 -16.70
C PRO A 54 17.79 -24.87 -16.42
N LYS A 55 16.77 -24.41 -17.18
CA LYS A 55 16.20 -23.05 -17.13
C LYS A 55 15.39 -22.84 -15.85
N SER A 56 15.36 -21.62 -15.32
CA SER A 56 14.53 -21.31 -14.14
C SER A 56 13.03 -21.34 -14.48
N ALA A 57 12.16 -21.54 -13.47
CA ALA A 57 10.70 -21.50 -13.66
C ALA A 57 10.20 -20.15 -14.22
N PHE A 58 10.84 -19.04 -13.84
CA PHE A 58 10.53 -17.73 -14.43
C PHE A 58 10.91 -17.69 -15.92
N GLU A 59 12.05 -18.29 -16.29
CA GLU A 59 12.46 -18.37 -17.68
C GLU A 59 11.54 -19.27 -18.51
N SER A 60 11.20 -20.45 -18.02
CA SER A 60 10.39 -21.43 -18.77
C SER A 60 8.89 -21.14 -18.76
N GLU A 61 8.33 -20.65 -17.64
CA GLU A 61 6.89 -20.45 -17.52
C GLU A 61 6.44 -19.03 -17.83
N VAL A 62 7.32 -18.04 -17.66
CA VAL A 62 7.00 -16.62 -17.93
C VAL A 62 7.70 -16.16 -19.19
N LEU A 63 9.03 -16.12 -19.23
CA LEU A 63 9.75 -15.56 -20.38
C LEU A 63 9.55 -16.37 -21.67
N GLU A 64 9.55 -17.70 -21.60
CA GLU A 64 9.34 -18.58 -22.77
C GLU A 64 7.90 -18.60 -23.26
N LYS A 65 6.89 -18.60 -22.37
CA LYS A 65 5.49 -18.41 -22.79
C LYS A 65 5.27 -17.05 -23.42
N LEU A 66 5.94 -16.02 -22.90
CA LEU A 66 5.97 -14.72 -23.55
C LEU A 66 6.60 -14.85 -24.95
N SER A 67 7.69 -15.61 -25.12
CA SER A 67 8.38 -15.85 -26.41
C SER A 67 7.64 -16.73 -27.44
N GLN A 68 6.93 -17.78 -27.01
CA GLN A 68 6.20 -18.69 -27.91
C GLN A 68 5.03 -17.96 -28.58
N ASP A 69 4.24 -17.24 -27.79
CA ASP A 69 3.17 -16.38 -28.28
C ASP A 69 3.68 -15.14 -29.04
N ILE A 70 4.93 -14.71 -28.81
CA ILE A 70 5.58 -13.65 -29.63
C ILE A 70 5.73 -14.12 -31.08
N SER A 71 5.90 -15.43 -31.33
CA SER A 71 5.92 -15.97 -32.69
C SER A 71 4.54 -15.88 -33.35
N GLU A 72 3.46 -15.98 -32.59
CA GLU A 72 2.09 -15.74 -33.07
C GLU A 72 1.79 -14.24 -33.24
N LEU A 73 2.25 -13.37 -32.34
CA LEU A 73 2.12 -11.91 -32.45
C LEU A 73 2.93 -11.32 -33.61
N LYS A 74 4.06 -11.94 -33.97
CA LYS A 74 4.83 -11.59 -35.18
C LYS A 74 4.03 -11.79 -36.48
N ALA A 75 3.01 -12.65 -36.47
CA ALA A 75 2.13 -12.85 -37.62
C ALA A 75 0.98 -11.83 -37.68
N SER A 76 0.63 -11.17 -36.57
CA SER A 76 -0.52 -10.25 -36.47
C SER A 76 -0.16 -8.78 -36.26
N ASN A 77 1.11 -8.45 -36.00
CA ASN A 77 1.59 -7.07 -35.84
C ASN A 77 2.87 -6.87 -36.64
N THR A 78 2.87 -5.85 -37.50
CA THR A 78 4.04 -5.38 -38.26
C THR A 78 5.18 -4.98 -37.30
N GLU A 79 6.22 -5.81 -37.28
CA GLU A 79 7.64 -5.51 -37.01
C GLU A 79 7.96 -4.25 -36.17
N LYS A 80 8.36 -4.45 -34.89
CA LYS A 80 9.48 -3.78 -34.17
C LYS A 80 9.44 -4.04 -32.65
N ASP A 81 9.72 -5.27 -32.23
CA ASP A 81 10.05 -5.55 -30.82
C ASP A 81 11.37 -4.81 -30.46
N GLN A 82 11.45 -4.19 -29.27
CA GLN A 82 12.61 -3.38 -28.79
C GLN A 82 12.86 -2.03 -29.49
N SER A 83 11.93 -1.51 -30.30
CA SER A 83 11.99 -0.09 -30.71
C SER A 83 11.63 0.82 -29.54
N TRP A 84 12.57 1.69 -29.15
CA TRP A 84 12.40 2.56 -27.99
C TRP A 84 11.53 3.78 -28.28
N GLU A 85 11.65 4.39 -29.46
CA GLU A 85 11.02 5.68 -29.77
C GLU A 85 9.50 5.58 -29.93
N ARG A 86 8.80 6.69 -29.73
CA ARG A 86 7.36 6.81 -30.04
C ARG A 86 7.12 6.75 -31.56
N PRO A 87 5.92 6.32 -32.00
CA PRO A 87 5.53 6.47 -33.40
C PRO A 87 5.73 7.93 -33.85
N PRO A 88 6.20 8.20 -35.07
CA PRO A 88 6.35 9.57 -35.55
C PRO A 88 4.99 10.28 -35.64
N VAL A 89 5.00 11.61 -35.48
CA VAL A 89 3.81 12.43 -35.73
C VAL A 89 3.46 12.34 -37.23
N PRO A 90 2.18 12.14 -37.61
CA PRO A 90 1.79 12.09 -39.02
C PRO A 90 2.23 13.33 -39.81
N ASP A 91 2.74 13.13 -41.03
CA ASP A 91 3.27 14.22 -41.88
C ASP A 91 2.18 15.23 -42.30
N ASP A 92 0.91 14.83 -42.27
CA ASP A 92 -0.25 15.67 -42.57
C ASP A 92 -0.79 16.45 -41.35
N PHE A 93 -0.22 16.24 -40.16
CA PHE A 93 -0.59 16.96 -38.95
C PHE A 93 -0.28 18.45 -39.09
N SER A 94 -1.34 19.26 -39.21
CA SER A 94 -1.23 20.71 -39.39
C SER A 94 -2.17 21.47 -38.47
N PRO A 95 -1.69 22.51 -37.76
CA PRO A 95 -2.53 23.35 -36.91
C PRO A 95 -3.70 24.04 -37.62
N ARG A 96 -3.68 24.08 -38.96
CA ARG A 96 -4.74 24.71 -39.75
C ARG A 96 -5.95 23.79 -40.01
N SER A 97 -5.72 22.48 -40.03
CA SER A 97 -6.74 21.48 -40.41
C SER A 97 -7.01 20.46 -39.31
N SER A 98 -6.05 20.23 -38.42
CA SER A 98 -6.12 19.21 -37.37
C SER A 98 -6.41 19.85 -36.02
N SER A 99 -7.32 19.26 -35.24
CA SER A 99 -7.43 19.57 -33.81
C SER A 99 -6.34 18.80 -33.05
N LEU A 100 -5.73 19.43 -32.05
CA LEU A 100 -4.82 18.75 -31.13
C LEU A 100 -5.61 18.21 -29.94
N CYS A 101 -5.98 16.93 -30.01
CA CYS A 101 -6.73 16.23 -28.97
C CYS A 101 -5.85 15.20 -28.24
N PHE A 102 -5.78 15.29 -26.91
CA PHE A 102 -4.94 14.41 -26.10
C PHE A 102 -5.49 14.22 -24.68
N GLN A 103 -5.14 13.10 -24.04
CA GLN A 103 -5.40 12.89 -22.62
C GLN A 103 -4.29 13.58 -21.81
N GLN A 104 -4.65 14.59 -21.02
CA GLN A 104 -3.69 15.22 -20.12
C GLN A 104 -3.39 14.29 -18.94
N ILE A 105 -2.11 14.12 -18.61
CA ILE A 105 -1.65 13.27 -17.49
C ILE A 105 -1.07 14.10 -16.35
N ASP A 106 -0.41 15.21 -16.67
CA ASP A 106 0.24 16.09 -15.70
C ASP A 106 0.03 17.55 -16.11
N ALA A 107 0.00 18.42 -15.11
CA ALA A 107 -0.20 19.84 -15.32
C ALA A 107 0.61 20.64 -14.31
N GLU A 108 1.28 21.70 -14.79
CA GLU A 108 2.11 22.55 -13.95
C GLU A 108 2.06 24.02 -14.36
N GLU A 109 2.49 24.89 -13.45
CA GLU A 109 2.67 26.30 -13.70
C GLU A 109 3.93 26.50 -14.57
N GLY A 110 3.83 27.34 -15.59
CA GLY A 110 4.90 27.58 -16.54
C GLY A 110 5.01 29.03 -16.99
N THR A 111 5.95 29.29 -17.88
CA THR A 111 6.09 30.58 -18.56
C THR A 111 6.43 30.39 -20.03
N LEU A 112 6.03 31.36 -20.87
CA LEU A 112 6.31 31.41 -22.30
C LEU A 112 6.58 32.86 -22.75
N HIS A 113 7.24 33.08 -23.90
CA HIS A 113 7.46 34.39 -24.54
C HIS A 113 7.91 35.51 -23.58
N GLY A 114 9.10 35.38 -22.99
CA GLY A 114 9.66 36.44 -22.13
C GLY A 114 9.10 36.48 -20.70
N GLY A 115 8.54 35.37 -20.22
CA GLY A 115 8.15 35.20 -18.81
C GLY A 115 6.66 35.31 -18.53
N ASN A 116 5.81 35.40 -19.56
CA ASN A 116 4.37 35.39 -19.39
C ASN A 116 3.90 34.06 -18.80
N THR A 117 3.15 34.11 -17.71
CA THR A 117 2.61 32.92 -17.04
C THR A 117 1.73 32.09 -17.99
N THR A 118 1.94 30.78 -17.99
CA THR A 118 1.13 29.78 -18.68
C THR A 118 0.82 28.60 -17.75
N VAL A 119 -0.13 27.76 -18.14
CA VAL A 119 -0.26 26.40 -17.60
C VAL A 119 0.25 25.43 -18.65
N LYS A 120 1.20 24.57 -18.27
CA LYS A 120 1.73 23.51 -19.13
C LYS A 120 0.90 22.26 -18.90
N LEU A 121 0.25 21.77 -19.94
CA LEU A 121 -0.46 20.49 -19.93
C LEU A 121 0.38 19.45 -20.68
N PHE A 122 0.74 18.38 -20.00
CA PHE A 122 1.43 17.23 -20.59
C PHE A 122 0.44 16.11 -20.84
N GLY A 123 0.62 15.36 -21.92
CA GLY A 123 -0.22 14.20 -22.18
C GLY A 123 0.08 13.47 -23.47
N VAL A 124 -0.86 12.64 -23.89
CA VAL A 124 -0.68 11.71 -25.00
C VAL A 124 -1.91 11.68 -25.89
N THR A 125 -1.72 11.73 -27.21
CA THR A 125 -2.82 11.58 -28.19
C THR A 125 -3.33 10.14 -28.24
N ALA A 126 -4.44 9.90 -28.93
CA ALA A 126 -4.94 8.54 -29.17
C ALA A 126 -3.93 7.65 -29.92
N ASP A 127 -3.11 8.24 -30.79
CA ASP A 127 -2.09 7.56 -31.58
C ASP A 127 -0.76 7.33 -30.83
N GLY A 128 -0.66 7.79 -29.57
CA GLY A 128 0.53 7.61 -28.74
C GLY A 128 1.60 8.69 -28.89
N ASN A 129 1.28 9.85 -29.48
CA ASN A 129 2.20 10.98 -29.58
C ASN A 129 2.26 11.78 -28.27
N SER A 130 3.45 12.13 -27.78
CA SER A 130 3.59 12.96 -26.57
C SER A 130 3.39 14.45 -26.87
N VAL A 131 2.67 15.13 -25.99
CA VAL A 131 2.24 16.53 -26.16
C VAL A 131 2.61 17.36 -24.94
N MET A 132 3.14 18.57 -25.17
CA MET A 132 3.12 19.66 -24.20
C MET A 132 2.37 20.86 -24.79
N LEU A 133 1.25 21.24 -24.17
CA LEU A 133 0.46 22.40 -24.54
C LEU A 133 0.62 23.51 -23.51
N HIS A 134 1.08 24.68 -23.95
CA HIS A 134 1.08 25.92 -23.18
C HIS A 134 -0.28 26.60 -23.29
N VAL A 135 -1.03 26.62 -22.19
CA VAL A 135 -2.30 27.32 -22.10
C VAL A 135 -2.06 28.73 -21.55
N LYS A 136 -2.36 29.74 -22.35
CA LYS A 136 -2.08 31.16 -22.09
C LYS A 136 -3.29 31.91 -21.57
N ASP A 137 -3.05 33.17 -21.19
CA ASP A 137 -4.04 34.21 -20.88
C ASP A 137 -4.87 34.01 -19.60
N PHE A 138 -4.71 32.88 -18.90
CA PHE A 138 -5.35 32.65 -17.62
C PHE A 138 -4.65 33.46 -16.51
N LYS A 139 -5.41 34.26 -15.75
CA LYS A 139 -4.90 35.09 -14.65
C LYS A 139 -5.50 34.66 -13.32
N HIS A 140 -4.66 34.60 -12.29
CA HIS A 140 -5.13 34.25 -10.94
C HIS A 140 -5.89 35.42 -10.30
N TYR A 141 -6.83 35.11 -9.42
CA TYR A 141 -7.64 36.12 -8.76
C TYR A 141 -8.09 35.70 -7.35
N LEU A 142 -8.50 36.69 -6.56
CA LEU A 142 -9.17 36.51 -5.27
C LEU A 142 -10.41 37.40 -5.18
N TYR A 143 -11.25 37.13 -4.18
CA TYR A 143 -12.39 37.99 -3.86
C TYR A 143 -12.25 38.60 -2.45
N VAL A 144 -12.78 39.80 -2.30
CA VAL A 144 -12.99 40.50 -1.01
C VAL A 144 -14.35 41.19 -1.04
N ALA A 145 -15.06 41.23 0.09
CA ALA A 145 -16.34 41.94 0.16
C ALA A 145 -16.13 43.44 -0.12
N ALA A 146 -16.97 44.04 -0.97
CA ALA A 146 -16.90 45.48 -1.24
C ALA A 146 -17.33 46.25 0.02
N PRO A 147 -16.58 47.28 0.44
CA PRO A 147 -16.93 48.03 1.64
C PRO A 147 -18.14 48.94 1.38
N GLY A 148 -18.83 49.33 2.45
CA GLY A 148 -19.98 50.22 2.36
C GLY A 148 -19.64 51.53 1.64
N GLY A 149 -20.43 51.91 0.65
CA GLY A 149 -20.21 53.12 -0.15
C GLY A 149 -19.25 52.97 -1.34
N PHE A 150 -18.70 51.77 -1.58
CA PHE A 150 -17.88 51.50 -2.77
C PHE A 150 -18.74 51.29 -4.02
N SER A 151 -18.42 51.99 -5.11
CA SER A 151 -19.15 51.94 -6.39
C SER A 151 -18.29 51.34 -7.52
N PRO A 152 -18.89 50.93 -8.67
CA PRO A 152 -18.12 50.49 -9.83
C PRO A 152 -17.09 51.51 -10.32
N GLN A 153 -17.39 52.81 -10.20
CA GLN A 153 -16.49 53.90 -10.60
C GLN A 153 -15.22 53.97 -9.74
N ASP A 154 -15.28 53.45 -8.51
CA ASP A 154 -14.15 53.40 -7.58
C ASP A 154 -13.15 52.27 -7.89
N CYS A 155 -13.49 51.34 -8.79
CA CYS A 155 -12.61 50.20 -9.12
C CYS A 155 -11.25 50.65 -9.71
N ALA A 156 -11.24 51.60 -10.64
CA ALA A 156 -10.01 52.09 -11.25
C ALA A 156 -9.12 52.90 -10.26
N PRO A 157 -9.67 53.85 -9.48
CA PRO A 157 -8.92 54.49 -8.39
C PRO A 157 -8.41 53.50 -7.33
N PHE A 158 -9.22 52.50 -6.95
CA PHE A 158 -8.83 51.49 -5.98
C PHE A 158 -7.72 50.59 -6.52
N LYS A 159 -7.76 50.19 -7.81
CA LYS A 159 -6.67 49.48 -8.47
C LYS A 159 -5.36 50.26 -8.33
N ALA A 160 -5.37 51.55 -8.68
CA ALA A 160 -4.17 52.39 -8.59
C ALA A 160 -3.66 52.50 -7.14
N TYR A 161 -4.57 52.68 -6.17
CA TYR A 161 -4.20 52.69 -4.76
C TYR A 161 -3.60 51.35 -4.31
N LEU A 162 -4.26 50.23 -4.61
CA LEU A 162 -3.79 48.90 -4.25
C LEU A 162 -2.41 48.63 -4.85
N GLU A 163 -2.22 49.02 -6.11
CA GLU A 163 -0.92 48.94 -6.80
C GLU A 163 0.17 49.67 -6.00
N THR A 164 -0.06 50.90 -5.51
CA THR A 164 0.94 51.60 -4.67
C THR A 164 1.26 50.92 -3.34
N ARG A 165 0.36 50.06 -2.84
CA ARG A 165 0.56 49.29 -1.60
C ARG A 165 1.31 47.98 -1.80
N VAL A 166 1.19 47.35 -2.98
CA VAL A 166 1.75 46.02 -3.25
C VAL A 166 2.89 46.02 -4.24
N ALA A 167 3.00 47.05 -5.08
CA ALA A 167 4.06 47.17 -6.07
C ALA A 167 5.38 47.47 -5.38
N GLN A 168 6.42 46.73 -5.79
CA GLN A 168 7.79 46.99 -5.35
C GLN A 168 8.64 47.46 -6.53
N HIS A 169 8.52 46.81 -7.71
CA HIS A 169 9.25 47.21 -8.94
C HIS A 169 8.55 46.81 -10.27
N GLN A 170 7.37 46.19 -10.22
CA GLN A 170 6.64 45.74 -11.41
C GLN A 170 5.13 45.75 -11.14
N PRO A 171 4.28 45.88 -12.18
CA PRO A 171 2.83 45.83 -12.04
C PRO A 171 2.34 44.51 -11.46
N VAL A 172 1.47 44.59 -10.46
CA VAL A 172 0.98 43.44 -9.67
C VAL A 172 -0.49 43.17 -9.93
N ILE A 173 -1.31 44.22 -10.04
CA ILE A 173 -2.75 44.13 -10.20
C ILE A 173 -3.12 44.30 -11.68
N GLU A 174 -3.76 43.28 -12.24
CA GLU A 174 -4.27 43.28 -13.61
C GLU A 174 -5.59 44.03 -13.68
N SER A 175 -6.58 43.61 -12.88
CA SER A 175 -7.91 44.23 -12.83
C SER A 175 -8.50 44.21 -11.42
N VAL A 176 -9.37 45.18 -11.16
CA VAL A 176 -10.30 45.17 -10.03
C VAL A 176 -11.69 45.33 -10.64
N GLU A 177 -12.56 44.36 -10.39
CA GLU A 177 -13.93 44.34 -10.91
C GLU A 177 -14.93 44.14 -9.77
N MET A 178 -15.98 44.95 -9.74
CA MET A 178 -17.09 44.72 -8.82
C MET A 178 -18.02 43.64 -9.39
N THR A 179 -18.28 42.58 -8.61
CA THR A 179 -19.10 41.45 -9.02
C THR A 179 -20.05 41.05 -7.91
N MET A 180 -21.25 40.59 -8.26
CA MET A 180 -22.22 40.09 -7.28
C MET A 180 -21.91 38.62 -6.97
N ARG A 181 -21.71 38.32 -5.69
CA ARG A 181 -21.39 36.98 -5.16
C ARG A 181 -22.08 36.76 -3.83
N GLU A 182 -22.17 35.51 -3.40
CA GLU A 182 -22.69 35.16 -2.08
C GLU A 182 -21.61 34.42 -1.29
N ASN A 183 -21.51 34.70 0.02
CA ASN A 183 -20.63 33.94 0.89
C ASN A 183 -21.21 32.54 1.11
N ILE A 184 -20.40 31.49 0.94
CA ILE A 184 -20.83 30.12 1.22
C ILE A 184 -21.14 29.88 2.71
N TYR A 185 -20.52 30.64 3.62
CA TYR A 185 -20.59 30.40 5.06
C TYR A 185 -21.70 31.25 5.70
N GLY A 186 -22.75 30.57 6.17
CA GLY A 186 -23.95 31.19 6.73
C GLY A 186 -24.98 31.55 5.66
N PHE A 187 -26.26 31.33 5.96
CA PHE A 187 -27.38 31.65 5.08
C PHE A 187 -27.61 33.16 4.99
N GLN A 188 -27.59 33.72 3.78
CA GLN A 188 -27.76 35.15 3.50
C GLN A 188 -29.06 35.46 2.73
N ASN A 189 -30.13 34.70 2.99
CA ASN A 189 -31.42 34.85 2.30
C ASN A 189 -31.32 34.84 0.77
N ASN A 190 -30.42 34.00 0.22
CA ASN A 190 -30.10 33.89 -1.21
C ASN A 190 -29.76 35.24 -1.89
N THR A 191 -29.28 36.21 -1.11
CA THR A 191 -28.97 37.56 -1.59
C THR A 191 -27.48 37.64 -1.94
N GLN A 192 -27.20 38.06 -3.18
CA GLN A 192 -25.82 38.35 -3.58
C GLN A 192 -25.42 39.74 -3.09
N ASN A 193 -24.20 39.84 -2.58
CA ASN A 193 -23.58 41.07 -2.12
C ASN A 193 -22.50 41.51 -3.12
N PRO A 194 -22.14 42.80 -3.16
CA PRO A 194 -21.03 43.26 -3.98
C PRO A 194 -19.68 42.79 -3.42
N PHE A 195 -18.86 42.18 -4.28
CA PHE A 195 -17.49 41.75 -4.01
C PHE A 195 -16.55 42.37 -5.03
N LEU A 196 -15.33 42.67 -4.62
CA LEU A 196 -14.24 43.04 -5.52
C LEU A 196 -13.49 41.77 -5.93
N LYS A 197 -13.51 41.47 -7.23
CA LYS A 197 -12.64 40.48 -7.87
C LYS A 197 -11.33 41.17 -8.22
N ILE A 198 -10.24 40.74 -7.59
CA ILE A 198 -8.92 41.31 -7.78
C ILE A 198 -8.07 40.29 -8.53
N THR A 199 -7.73 40.61 -9.77
CA THR A 199 -6.93 39.77 -10.67
C THR A 199 -5.48 40.23 -10.61
N VAL A 200 -4.54 39.30 -10.50
CA VAL A 200 -3.09 39.60 -10.48
C VAL A 200 -2.44 39.31 -11.82
N THR A 201 -1.37 40.06 -12.15
CA THR A 201 -0.62 39.92 -13.40
C THR A 201 0.11 38.58 -13.49
N ASP A 202 0.59 38.07 -12.34
CA ASP A 202 1.32 36.80 -12.15
C ASP A 202 0.82 36.11 -10.86
N PRO A 203 0.53 34.78 -10.89
CA PRO A 203 0.01 34.04 -9.74
C PRO A 203 0.87 34.12 -8.49
N LYS A 204 2.19 34.33 -8.61
CA LYS A 204 3.09 34.44 -7.44
C LYS A 204 2.74 35.61 -6.52
N PHE A 205 2.03 36.61 -7.02
CA PHE A 205 1.62 37.78 -6.25
C PHE A 205 0.33 37.58 -5.44
N ILE A 206 -0.44 36.51 -5.69
CA ILE A 206 -1.77 36.34 -5.10
C ILE A 206 -1.73 36.36 -3.56
N ASN A 207 -0.73 35.69 -2.97
CA ASN A 207 -0.58 35.61 -1.52
C ASN A 207 -0.15 36.95 -0.93
N ARG A 208 0.70 37.72 -1.63
CA ARG A 208 1.10 39.05 -1.20
C ARG A 208 -0.11 39.98 -1.16
N VAL A 209 -0.88 40.04 -2.25
CA VAL A 209 -2.10 40.87 -2.32
C VAL A 209 -3.10 40.46 -1.24
N ARG A 210 -3.33 39.15 -1.07
CA ARG A 210 -4.21 38.62 -0.03
C ARG A 210 -3.77 39.05 1.38
N THR A 211 -2.49 38.88 1.69
CA THR A 211 -1.92 39.21 3.00
C THR A 211 -1.98 40.70 3.28
N THR A 212 -1.72 41.55 2.27
CA THR A 212 -1.83 43.01 2.41
C THR A 212 -3.27 43.44 2.72
N ILE A 213 -4.26 42.83 2.08
CA ILE A 213 -5.68 43.09 2.36
C ILE A 213 -6.05 42.58 3.77
N GLN A 214 -5.67 41.35 4.11
CA GLN A 214 -5.99 40.74 5.41
C GLN A 214 -5.45 41.53 6.61
N HIS A 215 -4.29 42.18 6.48
CA HIS A 215 -3.69 43.00 7.54
C HIS A 215 -4.08 44.50 7.46
N ASN A 216 -5.21 44.82 6.84
CA ASN A 216 -5.75 46.19 6.70
C ASN A 216 -4.84 47.20 5.96
N ASN A 217 -3.71 46.78 5.40
CA ASN A 217 -2.75 47.64 4.69
C ASN A 217 -3.25 48.11 3.31
N ALA A 218 -4.42 47.62 2.87
CA ALA A 218 -5.11 48.01 1.65
C ALA A 218 -6.46 48.71 1.91
N ASN A 219 -6.70 49.27 3.11
CA ASN A 219 -7.95 49.93 3.44
C ASN A 219 -8.07 51.33 2.81
N TRP A 220 -8.53 51.34 1.57
CA TRP A 220 -8.71 52.58 0.81
C TRP A 220 -9.79 53.47 1.46
N LYS A 221 -9.42 54.73 1.74
CA LYS A 221 -10.27 55.74 2.40
C LYS A 221 -10.85 55.29 3.76
N GLY A 222 -10.32 54.24 4.39
CA GLY A 222 -10.85 53.71 5.65
C GLY A 222 -12.27 53.14 5.54
N LEU A 223 -12.68 52.67 4.34
CA LEU A 223 -14.05 52.21 4.09
C LEU A 223 -14.37 50.85 4.75
N TRP A 224 -13.37 49.99 4.94
CA TRP A 224 -13.57 48.76 5.71
C TRP A 224 -13.52 49.07 7.21
N LYS A 225 -14.66 48.90 7.87
CA LYS A 225 -14.79 48.99 9.33
C LYS A 225 -14.69 47.58 9.91
N SER A 226 -13.48 47.13 10.25
CA SER A 226 -13.27 45.82 10.89
C SER A 226 -12.93 45.98 12.37
N PRO A 227 -13.62 45.29 13.30
CA PRO A 227 -13.32 45.36 14.74
C PRO A 227 -11.91 44.89 15.11
N ASP A 228 -11.35 43.95 14.33
CA ASP A 228 -10.08 43.28 14.62
C ASP A 228 -8.94 43.69 13.67
N ASP A 229 -9.13 44.79 12.91
CA ASP A 229 -8.21 45.21 11.83
C ASP A 229 -7.88 44.08 10.82
N GLN A 230 -8.78 43.11 10.66
CA GLN A 230 -8.62 42.03 9.67
C GLN A 230 -9.75 42.05 8.65
N ILE A 231 -9.38 42.01 7.36
CA ILE A 231 -10.33 41.93 6.25
C ILE A 231 -10.38 40.49 5.75
N LEU A 232 -11.57 39.89 5.79
CA LEU A 232 -11.78 38.54 5.29
C LEU A 232 -11.64 38.50 3.76
N THR A 233 -10.81 37.58 3.27
CA THR A 233 -10.64 37.31 1.84
C THR A 233 -11.19 35.94 1.49
N PHE A 234 -11.46 35.73 0.21
CA PHE A 234 -12.16 34.54 -0.26
C PHE A 234 -11.39 33.85 -1.40
N ASP A 235 -11.77 32.61 -1.68
CA ASP A 235 -11.29 31.73 -2.74
C ASP A 235 -9.77 31.44 -2.71
N ASN A 236 -9.25 31.09 -1.53
CA ASN A 236 -7.84 30.69 -1.38
C ASN A 236 -7.56 29.27 -1.91
N ILE A 237 -7.24 29.19 -3.21
CA ILE A 237 -6.90 27.96 -3.91
C ILE A 237 -5.61 28.14 -4.75
N GLN A 238 -4.88 27.05 -4.97
CA GLN A 238 -3.69 27.03 -5.83
C GLN A 238 -4.04 27.38 -7.28
N TYR A 239 -3.15 28.09 -7.97
CA TYR A 239 -3.38 28.59 -9.33
C TYR A 239 -3.72 27.48 -10.32
N LEU A 240 -3.00 26.35 -10.28
CA LEU A 240 -3.31 25.20 -11.12
C LEU A 240 -4.73 24.65 -10.88
N LEU A 241 -5.13 24.49 -9.61
CA LEU A 241 -6.49 24.04 -9.30
C LEU A 241 -7.54 25.08 -9.69
N ARG A 242 -7.24 26.38 -9.53
CA ARG A 242 -8.10 27.47 -10.00
C ARG A 242 -8.35 27.35 -11.51
N PHE A 243 -7.29 27.18 -12.30
CA PHE A 243 -7.36 26.96 -13.73
C PHE A 243 -8.23 25.73 -14.08
N MET A 244 -7.98 24.59 -13.44
CA MET A 244 -8.75 23.36 -13.70
C MET A 244 -10.23 23.47 -13.32
N VAL A 245 -10.54 24.20 -12.24
CA VAL A 245 -11.93 24.46 -11.80
C VAL A 245 -12.64 25.34 -12.84
N ASP A 246 -12.05 26.47 -13.19
CA ASP A 246 -12.68 27.47 -14.06
C ASP A 246 -12.82 26.98 -15.50
N CYS A 247 -11.81 26.25 -16.01
CA CYS A 247 -11.82 25.66 -17.35
C CYS A 247 -12.53 24.30 -17.41
N LYS A 248 -13.11 23.82 -16.30
CA LYS A 248 -13.80 22.53 -16.20
C LYS A 248 -12.94 21.32 -16.63
N ILE A 249 -11.62 21.41 -16.45
CA ILE A 249 -10.67 20.33 -16.72
C ILE A 249 -10.60 19.42 -15.50
N PHE A 250 -10.74 18.11 -15.71
CA PHE A 250 -10.61 17.10 -14.65
C PHE A 250 -9.25 16.39 -14.76
N GLY A 251 -8.80 15.74 -13.70
CA GLY A 251 -7.57 14.96 -13.76
C GLY A 251 -7.73 13.79 -14.74
N MET A 252 -6.70 13.51 -15.56
CA MET A 252 -6.71 12.41 -16.54
C MET A 252 -7.86 12.49 -17.57
N SER A 253 -8.35 13.71 -17.86
CA SER A 253 -9.39 13.94 -18.87
C SER A 253 -8.79 14.26 -20.24
N TRP A 254 -9.61 14.13 -21.28
CA TRP A 254 -9.25 14.58 -22.62
C TRP A 254 -9.44 16.09 -22.75
N VAL A 255 -8.49 16.73 -23.42
CA VAL A 255 -8.53 18.15 -23.78
C VAL A 255 -8.26 18.29 -25.26
N GLU A 256 -8.82 19.34 -25.86
CA GLU A 256 -8.69 19.61 -27.28
C GLU A 256 -8.40 21.09 -27.52
N ALA A 257 -7.36 21.36 -28.30
CA ALA A 257 -7.13 22.65 -28.92
C ALA A 257 -7.61 22.59 -30.38
N PRO A 258 -8.71 23.28 -30.73
CA PRO A 258 -9.32 23.16 -32.06
C PRO A 258 -8.40 23.60 -33.20
N ALA A 259 -8.61 23.06 -34.39
CA ALA A 259 -7.95 23.53 -35.61
C ALA A 259 -8.08 25.07 -35.74
N ASN A 260 -7.00 25.73 -36.17
CA ASN A 260 -6.83 27.19 -36.26
C ASN A 260 -6.80 27.97 -34.93
N LYS A 261 -6.91 27.30 -33.77
CA LYS A 261 -6.91 27.94 -32.44
C LYS A 261 -5.65 27.70 -31.62
N TYR A 262 -4.70 26.95 -32.15
CA TYR A 262 -3.38 26.77 -31.55
C TYR A 262 -2.27 27.02 -32.56
N ARG A 263 -1.06 27.20 -32.03
CA ARG A 263 0.16 27.34 -32.83
C ARG A 263 1.20 26.38 -32.32
N LEU A 264 1.96 25.77 -33.23
CA LEU A 264 3.14 25.00 -32.85
C LEU A 264 4.26 25.94 -32.41
N ILE A 265 4.99 25.55 -31.39
CA ILE A 265 6.17 26.26 -30.94
C ILE A 265 7.33 25.96 -31.91
N PRO A 266 7.97 26.98 -32.49
CA PRO A 266 9.15 26.78 -33.34
C PRO A 266 10.26 26.04 -32.59
N GLU A 267 11.02 25.19 -33.28
CA GLU A 267 12.03 24.31 -32.66
C GLU A 267 13.00 25.04 -31.71
N ARG A 268 13.46 26.24 -32.11
CA ARG A 268 14.36 27.09 -31.31
C ARG A 268 13.77 27.60 -29.99
N ASP A 269 12.44 27.67 -29.90
CA ASP A 269 11.69 28.25 -28.77
C ASP A 269 11.06 27.16 -27.89
N ARG A 270 11.25 25.87 -28.24
CA ARG A 270 10.71 24.73 -27.52
C ARG A 270 11.33 24.59 -26.14
N GLN A 271 10.50 24.26 -25.16
CA GLN A 271 10.92 24.01 -23.79
C GLN A 271 10.91 22.52 -23.43
N SER A 272 10.35 21.65 -24.28
CA SER A 272 10.19 20.23 -23.98
C SER A 272 10.72 19.28 -25.05
N ASN A 273 10.98 18.05 -24.62
CA ASN A 273 11.31 16.91 -25.48
C ASN A 273 10.08 16.13 -25.98
N CYS A 274 8.86 16.66 -25.82
CA CYS A 274 7.64 16.01 -26.34
C CYS A 274 7.67 15.95 -27.89
N GLN A 275 6.83 15.17 -28.54
CA GLN A 275 6.80 15.20 -30.01
C GLN A 275 6.09 16.46 -30.54
N ILE A 276 5.03 16.89 -29.86
CA ILE A 276 4.24 18.06 -30.20
C ILE A 276 4.35 19.08 -29.07
N GLU A 277 4.80 20.29 -29.38
CA GLU A 277 4.78 21.43 -28.46
C GLU A 277 3.97 22.57 -29.08
N ALA A 278 2.93 23.02 -28.38
CA ALA A 278 1.97 23.99 -28.90
C ALA A 278 1.58 25.04 -27.86
N GLU A 279 0.97 26.12 -28.31
CA GLU A 279 0.30 27.11 -27.47
C GLU A 279 -1.15 27.35 -27.89
N CYS A 280 -2.03 27.58 -26.93
CA CYS A 280 -3.41 28.03 -27.15
C CYS A 280 -3.87 28.98 -26.03
N SER A 281 -4.90 29.79 -26.30
CA SER A 281 -5.56 30.54 -25.23
C SER A 281 -6.45 29.61 -24.41
N TYR A 282 -6.60 29.85 -23.11
CA TYR A 282 -7.56 29.09 -22.29
C TYR A 282 -9.01 29.26 -22.75
N HIS A 283 -9.31 30.37 -23.45
CA HIS A 283 -10.64 30.65 -24.01
C HIS A 283 -11.03 29.72 -25.16
N ASP A 284 -10.04 29.22 -25.91
CA ASP A 284 -10.27 28.32 -27.05
C ASP A 284 -10.12 26.84 -26.67
N LEU A 285 -9.62 26.54 -25.47
CA LEU A 285 -9.39 25.18 -25.00
C LEU A 285 -10.71 24.48 -24.67
N ILE A 286 -10.90 23.28 -25.22
CA ILE A 286 -12.07 22.44 -24.96
C ILE A 286 -11.69 21.35 -23.95
N ALA A 287 -12.42 21.28 -22.84
CA ALA A 287 -12.28 20.23 -21.84
C ALA A 287 -13.42 19.21 -22.00
N HIS A 288 -13.08 17.98 -22.40
CA HIS A 288 -14.07 16.91 -22.60
C HIS A 288 -14.40 16.23 -21.26
N ARG A 289 -15.69 16.08 -20.96
CA ARG A 289 -16.13 15.33 -19.77
C ARG A 289 -15.82 13.84 -19.97
N PRO A 290 -15.30 13.12 -18.95
CA PRO A 290 -14.88 11.73 -19.09
C PRO A 290 -16.08 10.76 -19.10
N VAL A 291 -16.87 10.80 -20.17
CA VAL A 291 -18.08 9.98 -20.39
C VAL A 291 -18.11 9.52 -21.84
N GLY A 292 -18.66 8.33 -22.09
CA GLY A 292 -18.75 7.79 -23.45
C GLY A 292 -17.36 7.56 -24.07
N GLU A 293 -17.09 8.11 -25.24
CA GLU A 293 -15.79 7.97 -25.91
C GLU A 293 -14.63 8.61 -25.13
N TRP A 294 -14.90 9.69 -24.39
CA TRP A 294 -13.92 10.44 -23.63
C TRP A 294 -13.56 9.80 -22.28
N SER A 295 -14.16 8.64 -21.95
CA SER A 295 -13.72 7.83 -20.80
C SER A 295 -12.56 6.90 -21.16
N LYS A 296 -12.21 6.75 -22.44
CA LYS A 296 -11.06 5.95 -22.90
C LYS A 296 -9.75 6.49 -22.32
N MET A 297 -8.76 5.60 -22.25
CA MET A 297 -7.39 5.93 -21.86
C MET A 297 -6.52 6.00 -23.12
N ALA A 298 -5.59 6.94 -23.17
CA ALA A 298 -4.55 6.98 -24.17
C ALA A 298 -3.60 5.76 -24.01
N PRO A 299 -2.86 5.36 -25.05
CA PRO A 299 -1.86 4.28 -24.98
C PRO A 299 -0.60 4.74 -24.23
N LEU A 300 -0.73 4.95 -22.91
CA LEU A 300 0.34 5.44 -22.04
C LEU A 300 1.49 4.44 -22.00
N ARG A 301 2.74 4.92 -22.04
CA ARG A 301 3.94 4.11 -21.81
C ARG A 301 4.27 4.05 -20.34
N ILE A 302 4.32 2.83 -19.80
CA ILE A 302 4.58 2.56 -18.40
C ILE A 302 5.97 1.92 -18.29
N LEU A 303 6.91 2.62 -17.68
CA LEU A 303 8.24 2.11 -17.35
C LEU A 303 8.24 1.62 -15.90
N SER A 304 8.45 0.32 -15.71
CA SER A 304 8.78 -0.26 -14.41
C SER A 304 10.27 -0.58 -14.38
N PHE A 305 10.98 -0.12 -13.35
CA PHE A 305 12.43 -0.35 -13.24
C PHE A 305 12.86 -0.65 -11.80
N ASP A 306 14.04 -1.25 -11.68
CA ASP A 306 14.68 -1.66 -10.44
C ASP A 306 16.21 -1.57 -10.60
N ILE A 307 16.94 -1.33 -9.52
CA ILE A 307 18.41 -1.22 -9.53
C ILE A 307 19.08 -2.19 -8.55
N GLU A 308 20.28 -2.62 -8.90
CA GLU A 308 21.16 -3.38 -8.00
C GLU A 308 22.45 -2.62 -7.71
N CYS A 309 22.89 -2.67 -6.46
CA CYS A 309 24.10 -2.01 -5.98
C CYS A 309 25.05 -3.02 -5.32
N ALA A 310 26.35 -2.93 -5.63
CA ALA A 310 27.36 -3.75 -4.97
C ALA A 310 27.85 -3.06 -3.68
N GLY A 311 27.24 -3.40 -2.54
CA GLY A 311 27.57 -2.83 -1.24
C GLY A 311 28.75 -3.47 -0.52
N ARG A 312 29.34 -2.72 0.42
CA ARG A 312 30.31 -3.22 1.41
C ARG A 312 29.63 -4.13 2.44
N LYS A 313 30.37 -5.12 2.95
CA LYS A 313 29.84 -6.08 3.93
C LYS A 313 29.43 -5.39 5.24
N GLY A 314 28.19 -5.62 5.68
CA GLY A 314 27.65 -5.05 6.94
C GLY A 314 27.28 -3.56 6.86
N ILE A 315 27.27 -2.96 5.67
CA ILE A 315 26.89 -1.56 5.47
C ILE A 315 25.81 -1.52 4.39
N PHE A 316 24.69 -0.86 4.68
CA PHE A 316 23.66 -0.63 3.66
C PHE A 316 24.24 0.25 2.54
N PRO A 317 23.92 0.01 1.25
CA PRO A 317 24.54 0.74 0.15
C PRO A 317 24.46 2.27 0.31
N GLU A 318 25.61 2.93 0.17
CA GLU A 318 25.76 4.38 0.20
C GLU A 318 26.16 4.88 -1.20
N ALA A 319 25.35 5.72 -1.82
CA ALA A 319 25.56 6.19 -3.19
C ALA A 319 26.93 6.85 -3.45
N ASN A 320 27.57 7.43 -2.43
CA ASN A 320 28.90 8.03 -2.58
C ASN A 320 30.03 6.99 -2.73
N GLN A 321 29.82 5.74 -2.29
CA GLN A 321 30.85 4.70 -2.25
C GLN A 321 30.48 3.49 -3.10
N ASP A 322 29.26 2.98 -2.95
CA ASP A 322 28.84 1.68 -3.47
C ASP A 322 28.23 1.83 -4.89
N PRO A 323 28.80 1.17 -5.93
CA PRO A 323 28.39 1.35 -7.32
C PRO A 323 27.03 0.71 -7.64
N VAL A 324 26.31 1.35 -8.57
CA VAL A 324 25.19 0.72 -9.28
C VAL A 324 25.78 -0.24 -10.31
N ILE A 325 25.33 -1.49 -10.29
CA ILE A 325 25.86 -2.56 -11.14
C ILE A 325 24.86 -3.06 -12.17
N GLN A 326 23.56 -2.97 -11.90
CA GLN A 326 22.52 -3.33 -12.86
C GLN A 326 21.32 -2.38 -12.76
N ILE A 327 20.67 -2.11 -13.89
CA ILE A 327 19.39 -1.40 -13.97
C ILE A 327 18.48 -2.18 -14.92
N ALA A 328 17.45 -2.82 -14.40
CA ALA A 328 16.47 -3.55 -15.20
C ALA A 328 15.27 -2.68 -15.53
N ASN A 329 14.79 -2.75 -16.78
CA ASN A 329 13.64 -1.97 -17.25
C ASN A 329 12.65 -2.86 -18.00
N VAL A 330 11.37 -2.65 -17.68
CA VAL A 330 10.24 -3.23 -18.38
C VAL A 330 9.31 -2.11 -18.82
N VAL A 331 9.04 -2.02 -20.13
CA VAL A 331 8.11 -1.01 -20.67
C VAL A 331 6.91 -1.67 -21.32
N THR A 332 5.73 -1.25 -20.88
CA THR A 332 4.44 -1.76 -21.37
C THR A 332 3.60 -0.59 -21.86
N ARG A 333 2.85 -0.79 -22.96
CA ARG A 333 1.82 0.17 -23.34
C ARG A 333 0.52 -0.19 -22.65
N TYR A 334 -0.17 0.81 -22.13
CA TYR A 334 -1.45 0.61 -21.48
C TYR A 334 -2.44 -0.12 -22.40
N GLY A 335 -3.08 -1.17 -21.87
CA GLY A 335 -4.00 -2.04 -22.61
C GLY A 335 -3.34 -3.25 -23.27
N GLU A 336 -2.02 -3.27 -23.44
CA GLU A 336 -1.29 -4.45 -23.90
C GLU A 336 -1.01 -5.41 -22.73
N LYS A 337 -1.17 -6.72 -22.97
CA LYS A 337 -0.94 -7.75 -21.93
C LYS A 337 0.55 -8.03 -21.65
N LYS A 338 1.44 -7.60 -22.54
CA LYS A 338 2.86 -7.97 -22.53
C LYS A 338 3.72 -6.73 -22.73
N PRO A 339 4.89 -6.66 -22.07
CA PRO A 339 5.83 -5.57 -22.29
C PRO A 339 6.50 -5.69 -23.67
N PHE A 340 6.70 -4.56 -24.34
CA PHE A 340 7.37 -4.49 -25.65
C PHE A 340 8.88 -4.17 -25.53
N ILE A 341 9.33 -3.65 -24.38
CA ILE A 341 10.75 -3.49 -24.04
C ILE A 341 11.05 -4.26 -22.76
N ARG A 342 12.14 -5.03 -22.82
CA ARG A 342 12.76 -5.70 -21.68
C ARG A 342 14.26 -5.58 -21.87
N ASN A 343 14.92 -4.85 -20.99
CA ASN A 343 16.37 -4.72 -21.03
C ASN A 343 16.98 -4.69 -19.63
N VAL A 344 18.26 -5.02 -19.54
CA VAL A 344 19.05 -4.87 -18.33
C VAL A 344 20.38 -4.21 -18.71
N PHE A 345 20.62 -3.03 -18.15
CA PHE A 345 21.92 -2.35 -18.22
C PHE A 345 22.82 -3.00 -17.18
N CYS A 346 23.95 -3.54 -17.60
CA CYS A 346 24.87 -4.31 -16.75
C CYS A 346 26.27 -3.68 -16.79
N LEU A 347 26.85 -3.48 -15.61
CA LEU A 347 28.28 -3.24 -15.47
C LEU A 347 29.00 -4.58 -15.67
N ASP A 348 29.97 -4.64 -16.58
CA ASP A 348 30.69 -5.85 -16.98
C ASP A 348 29.84 -6.88 -17.78
N THR A 349 30.56 -7.81 -18.41
CA THR A 349 30.09 -8.90 -19.27
C THR A 349 29.06 -9.79 -18.58
N THR A 350 27.88 -9.95 -19.18
CA THR A 350 26.75 -10.67 -18.61
C THR A 350 26.15 -11.60 -19.65
N SER A 351 26.03 -12.89 -19.31
CA SER A 351 25.49 -13.87 -20.25
C SER A 351 24.06 -13.52 -20.69
N SER A 352 23.71 -13.90 -21.92
CA SER A 352 22.43 -13.50 -22.53
C SER A 352 21.21 -14.10 -21.82
N ILE A 353 20.11 -13.34 -21.82
CA ILE A 353 18.79 -13.76 -21.32
C ILE A 353 17.83 -13.83 -22.50
N VAL A 354 17.03 -14.90 -22.57
CA VAL A 354 16.07 -15.10 -23.66
C VAL A 354 15.05 -13.97 -23.67
N ALA A 355 14.82 -13.39 -24.85
CA ALA A 355 13.86 -12.31 -25.09
C ALA A 355 14.07 -11.01 -24.27
N THR A 356 15.29 -10.80 -23.77
CA THR A 356 15.70 -9.60 -23.02
C THR A 356 16.98 -9.04 -23.64
N GLN A 357 17.04 -7.72 -23.81
CA GLN A 357 18.25 -7.05 -24.30
C GLN A 357 19.21 -6.80 -23.14
N ILE A 358 20.40 -7.41 -23.18
CA ILE A 358 21.49 -7.13 -22.24
C ILE A 358 22.39 -6.05 -22.83
N LEU A 359 22.58 -4.96 -22.09
CA LEU A 359 23.43 -3.84 -22.48
C LEU A 359 24.62 -3.80 -21.52
N GLU A 360 25.81 -4.15 -22.00
CA GLU A 360 27.02 -4.26 -21.19
C GLU A 360 27.85 -2.97 -21.26
N PHE A 361 28.39 -2.54 -20.12
CA PHE A 361 29.21 -1.34 -20.01
C PHE A 361 30.48 -1.64 -19.23
N GLY A 362 31.62 -1.09 -19.69
CA GLY A 362 32.89 -1.20 -18.98
C GLY A 362 33.04 -0.21 -17.81
N ARG A 363 32.21 0.84 -17.80
CA ARG A 363 32.23 1.90 -16.79
C ARG A 363 30.82 2.23 -16.33
N GLU A 364 30.69 2.53 -15.05
CA GLU A 364 29.41 2.89 -14.44
C GLU A 364 28.86 4.21 -15.00
N GLU A 365 29.73 5.20 -15.29
CA GLU A 365 29.29 6.49 -15.83
C GLU A 365 28.62 6.33 -17.21
N ASP A 366 29.16 5.45 -18.05
CA ASP A 366 28.61 5.16 -19.38
C ASP A 366 27.26 4.44 -19.25
N MET A 367 27.12 3.53 -18.29
CA MET A 367 25.87 2.84 -17.98
C MET A 367 24.78 3.82 -17.55
N LEU A 368 25.08 4.70 -16.58
CA LEU A 368 24.14 5.70 -16.07
C LEU A 368 23.71 6.68 -17.17
N MET A 369 24.65 7.20 -17.95
CA MET A 369 24.33 8.11 -19.05
C MET A 369 23.53 7.41 -20.16
N SER A 370 23.82 6.14 -20.45
CA SER A 370 23.05 5.34 -21.40
C SER A 370 21.62 5.09 -20.90
N TRP A 371 21.43 4.83 -19.60
CA TRP A 371 20.10 4.71 -19.01
C TRP A 371 19.31 6.04 -19.07
N ARG A 372 19.96 7.18 -18.82
CA ARG A 372 19.31 8.50 -19.03
C ARG A 372 18.86 8.69 -20.48
N ASN A 373 19.73 8.35 -21.44
CA ASN A 373 19.38 8.42 -22.87
C ASN A 373 18.23 7.48 -23.23
N PHE A 374 18.17 6.30 -22.62
CA PHE A 374 17.06 5.37 -22.74
C PHE A 374 15.76 5.97 -22.22
N LEU A 375 15.77 6.57 -21.03
CA LEU A 375 14.60 7.23 -20.44
C LEU A 375 14.07 8.35 -21.37
N GLU A 376 14.98 9.14 -21.95
CA GLU A 376 14.66 10.23 -22.88
C GLU A 376 14.05 9.69 -24.19
N LYS A 377 14.63 8.64 -24.79
CA LYS A 377 14.15 8.05 -26.05
C LYS A 377 12.84 7.28 -25.91
N VAL A 378 12.69 6.51 -24.82
CA VAL A 378 11.44 5.79 -24.53
C VAL A 378 10.31 6.74 -24.22
N ASP A 379 10.62 7.87 -23.59
CA ASP A 379 9.69 8.90 -23.18
C ASP A 379 8.48 8.33 -22.41
N PRO A 380 8.67 7.62 -21.27
CA PRO A 380 7.56 7.02 -20.53
C PRO A 380 6.64 8.08 -19.92
N ASP A 381 5.34 7.79 -19.91
CA ASP A 381 4.31 8.64 -19.30
C ASP A 381 4.19 8.38 -17.80
N ILE A 382 4.40 7.13 -17.40
CA ILE A 382 4.36 6.68 -16.01
C ILE A 382 5.68 5.97 -15.70
N ILE A 383 6.32 6.37 -14.60
CA ILE A 383 7.45 5.65 -14.01
C ILE A 383 6.94 4.95 -12.75
N THR A 384 7.10 3.64 -12.70
CA THR A 384 6.66 2.76 -11.62
C THR A 384 7.78 1.83 -11.19
N GLY A 385 7.55 1.09 -10.10
CA GLY A 385 8.53 0.25 -9.42
C GLY A 385 8.12 0.04 -7.97
N TYR A 386 9.03 -0.48 -7.14
CA TYR A 386 8.77 -0.72 -5.72
C TYR A 386 9.82 -0.02 -4.86
N ASN A 387 9.41 1.00 -4.09
CA ASN A 387 10.30 1.84 -3.29
C ASN A 387 11.19 2.82 -4.09
N ILE A 388 10.84 3.07 -5.36
CA ILE A 388 11.58 3.98 -6.26
C ILE A 388 11.70 5.40 -5.74
N ALA A 389 10.69 5.89 -5.01
CA ALA A 389 10.69 7.27 -4.54
C ALA A 389 11.71 7.50 -3.42
N ASN A 390 11.88 6.51 -2.53
CA ASN A 390 12.73 6.64 -1.35
C ASN A 390 14.14 6.07 -1.54
N PHE A 391 14.31 5.11 -2.46
CA PHE A 391 15.59 4.44 -2.72
C PHE A 391 16.12 4.71 -4.13
N ASP A 392 15.50 4.15 -5.18
CA ASP A 392 16.11 4.12 -6.52
C ASP A 392 16.39 5.51 -7.11
N PHE A 393 15.41 6.42 -7.08
CA PHE A 393 15.59 7.79 -7.58
C PHE A 393 16.69 8.56 -6.84
N PRO A 394 16.64 8.72 -5.49
CA PRO A 394 17.70 9.44 -4.79
C PRO A 394 19.06 8.76 -4.95
N TYR A 395 19.12 7.42 -4.94
CA TYR A 395 20.37 6.68 -5.08
C TYR A 395 21.04 6.97 -6.43
N LEU A 396 20.29 6.86 -7.53
CA LEU A 396 20.80 7.15 -8.88
C LEU A 396 21.28 8.59 -9.01
N LEU A 397 20.51 9.57 -8.51
CA LEU A 397 20.88 11.00 -8.56
C LEU A 397 22.15 11.28 -7.75
N ASP A 398 22.23 10.77 -6.52
CA ASP A 398 23.38 10.97 -5.64
C ASP A 398 24.63 10.24 -6.16
N ARG A 399 24.47 9.04 -6.75
CA ARG A 399 25.56 8.27 -7.34
C ARG A 399 26.14 8.99 -8.56
N ALA A 400 25.30 9.44 -9.48
CA ALA A 400 25.71 10.20 -10.65
C ALA A 400 26.40 11.51 -10.26
N LYS A 401 25.93 12.18 -9.20
CA LYS A 401 26.58 13.36 -8.63
C LYS A 401 27.98 13.03 -8.08
N SER A 402 28.13 11.91 -7.36
CA SER A 402 29.42 11.44 -6.83
C SER A 402 30.43 11.17 -7.95
N LEU A 403 29.97 10.52 -9.03
CA LEU A 403 30.76 10.21 -10.22
C LEU A 403 30.97 11.39 -11.17
N LYS A 404 30.35 12.56 -10.88
CA LYS A 404 30.39 13.76 -11.71
C LYS A 404 29.83 13.54 -13.13
N CYS A 405 28.82 12.69 -13.26
CA CYS A 405 28.06 12.46 -14.50
C CYS A 405 27.19 13.69 -14.82
N LYS A 406 27.77 14.66 -15.53
CA LYS A 406 27.08 15.91 -15.87
C LYS A 406 25.88 15.64 -16.76
N GLY A 407 24.72 16.14 -16.36
CA GLY A 407 23.48 16.06 -17.12
C GLY A 407 22.77 14.71 -17.03
N PHE A 408 23.14 13.88 -16.05
CA PHE A 408 22.33 12.73 -15.67
C PHE A 408 21.02 13.17 -15.02
N GLU A 409 21.03 14.28 -14.27
CA GLU A 409 19.90 14.78 -13.50
C GLU A 409 18.73 15.35 -14.33
N TYR A 410 18.76 15.27 -15.66
CA TYR A 410 17.69 15.80 -16.52
C TYR A 410 16.72 14.67 -16.94
N TRP A 411 15.83 14.25 -16.03
CA TRP A 411 14.84 13.20 -16.29
C TRP A 411 13.46 13.72 -16.71
N THR A 412 13.23 15.02 -16.51
CA THR A 412 11.95 15.66 -16.82
C THR A 412 11.73 15.76 -18.33
N ARG A 413 10.49 16.00 -18.76
CA ARG A 413 10.21 16.34 -20.17
C ARG A 413 10.66 17.75 -20.56
N ILE A 414 11.19 18.53 -19.61
CA ILE A 414 11.65 19.92 -19.79
C ILE A 414 13.18 19.95 -19.59
N PRO A 415 14.00 19.96 -20.64
CA PRO A 415 15.45 19.79 -20.52
C PRO A 415 16.16 20.83 -19.64
N ALA A 416 15.58 22.00 -19.44
CA ALA A 416 16.11 23.04 -18.56
C ALA A 416 15.91 22.74 -17.06
N VAL A 417 15.03 21.81 -16.70
CA VAL A 417 14.64 21.49 -15.32
C VAL A 417 15.35 20.22 -14.86
N ARG A 418 16.17 20.37 -13.81
CA ARG A 418 16.85 19.26 -13.14
C ARG A 418 15.89 18.52 -12.21
N SER A 419 16.00 17.20 -12.18
CA SER A 419 15.41 16.32 -11.19
C SER A 419 16.22 16.35 -9.90
N VAL A 420 15.54 16.64 -8.79
CA VAL A 420 16.13 16.74 -7.46
C VAL A 420 15.23 15.99 -6.47
N ALA A 421 15.81 15.06 -5.73
CA ALA A 421 15.14 14.43 -4.60
C ALA A 421 15.14 15.38 -3.40
N LYS A 422 13.96 15.66 -2.84
CA LYS A 422 13.77 16.49 -1.65
C LYS A 422 13.09 15.70 -0.55
N GLU A 423 13.53 15.89 0.67
CA GLU A 423 12.84 15.34 1.84
C GLU A 423 11.47 16.01 2.00
N THR A 424 10.48 15.17 2.26
CA THR A 424 9.09 15.56 2.48
C THR A 424 8.54 14.76 3.63
N ASN A 425 7.59 15.34 4.37
CA ASN A 425 6.91 14.65 5.45
C ASN A 425 5.41 14.61 5.14
N PHE A 426 4.81 13.43 5.24
CA PHE A 426 3.37 13.26 5.20
C PHE A 426 2.87 12.74 6.55
N SER A 427 1.98 13.50 7.18
CA SER A 427 1.39 13.15 8.48
C SER A 427 -0.13 13.17 8.43
N SER A 428 -0.76 12.08 8.84
CA SER A 428 -2.20 12.00 9.06
C SER A 428 -2.55 10.94 10.10
N LYS A 429 -3.69 11.09 10.80
CA LYS A 429 -4.16 10.05 11.75
C LYS A 429 -4.42 8.71 11.07
N GLN A 430 -4.81 8.70 9.79
CA GLN A 430 -5.13 7.48 9.04
C GLN A 430 -3.88 6.75 8.52
N MET A 431 -2.90 7.47 7.99
CA MET A 431 -1.70 6.87 7.37
C MET A 431 -0.47 6.87 8.27
N GLY A 432 -0.54 7.52 9.44
CA GLY A 432 0.59 7.76 10.32
C GLY A 432 1.45 8.94 9.86
N ASN A 433 2.62 9.07 10.48
CA ASN A 433 3.67 10.00 10.06
C ASN A 433 4.71 9.22 9.25
N ARG A 434 5.07 9.72 8.08
CA ARG A 434 6.06 9.10 7.19
C ARG A 434 6.93 10.18 6.55
N ASP A 435 8.23 10.00 6.67
CA ASP A 435 9.19 10.73 5.87
C ASP A 435 9.32 10.04 4.51
N THR A 436 9.18 10.83 3.45
CA THR A 436 9.26 10.37 2.06
C THR A 436 10.19 11.30 1.29
N LYS A 437 10.80 10.80 0.22
CA LYS A 437 11.51 11.66 -0.73
C LYS A 437 10.61 11.92 -1.93
N ALA A 438 10.51 13.19 -2.31
CA ALA A 438 9.82 13.62 -3.51
C ALA A 438 10.86 14.03 -4.55
N THR A 439 10.89 13.33 -5.68
CA THR A 439 11.72 13.65 -6.84
C THR A 439 10.83 14.28 -7.90
N ASN A 440 11.26 15.35 -8.57
CA ASN A 440 10.47 15.91 -9.67
C ASN A 440 10.78 15.19 -11.01
N THR A 441 9.73 14.81 -11.73
CA THR A 441 9.78 14.21 -13.08
C THR A 441 8.78 14.92 -13.99
N ASN A 442 8.83 16.25 -14.03
CA ASN A 442 7.83 17.11 -14.68
C ASN A 442 7.37 16.56 -16.05
N GLY A 443 6.06 16.39 -16.22
CA GLY A 443 5.44 15.81 -17.41
C GLY A 443 5.39 14.28 -17.44
N ARG A 444 5.90 13.59 -16.41
CA ARG A 444 5.81 12.14 -16.20
C ARG A 444 5.18 11.86 -14.84
N LEU A 445 4.23 10.94 -14.80
CA LEU A 445 3.61 10.47 -13.57
C LEU A 445 4.55 9.52 -12.81
N GLN A 446 4.49 9.56 -11.48
CA GLN A 446 5.17 8.59 -10.63
C GLN A 446 4.15 7.73 -9.91
N LEU A 447 4.34 6.42 -9.93
CA LEU A 447 3.47 5.46 -9.27
C LEU A 447 4.32 4.41 -8.56
N ASP A 448 4.75 4.73 -7.35
CA ASP A 448 5.47 3.80 -6.48
C ASP A 448 4.48 2.82 -5.82
N LEU A 449 4.60 1.53 -6.14
CA LEU A 449 3.68 0.50 -5.64
C LEU A 449 3.79 0.32 -4.12
N LEU A 450 4.96 0.57 -3.52
CA LEU A 450 5.09 0.49 -2.07
C LEU A 450 4.18 1.51 -1.39
N GLN A 451 4.23 2.76 -1.84
CA GLN A 451 3.41 3.84 -1.27
C GLN A 451 1.91 3.56 -1.48
N LEU A 452 1.53 3.11 -2.68
CA LEU A 452 0.15 2.79 -3.01
C LEU A 452 -0.39 1.65 -2.13
N ILE A 453 0.36 0.54 -2.03
CA ILE A 453 -0.06 -0.61 -1.21
C ILE A 453 -0.11 -0.26 0.27
N GLN A 454 0.85 0.51 0.78
CA GLN A 454 0.82 0.97 2.18
C GLN A 454 -0.35 1.91 2.48
N ARG A 455 -0.93 2.55 1.47
CA ARG A 455 -2.07 3.44 1.61
C ARG A 455 -3.40 2.69 1.53
N ASP A 456 -3.52 1.81 0.54
CA ASP A 456 -4.80 1.18 0.20
C ASP A 456 -4.96 -0.19 0.88
N HIS A 457 -3.85 -0.81 1.31
CA HIS A 457 -3.84 -2.13 1.92
C HIS A 457 -3.17 -2.19 3.29
N ASN A 458 -3.68 -3.13 4.07
CA ASN A 458 -3.41 -3.25 5.49
C ASN A 458 -2.73 -4.61 5.75
N LEU A 459 -1.43 -4.71 5.45
CA LEU A 459 -0.65 -5.96 5.45
C LEU A 459 0.36 -6.08 6.61
N ARG A 460 0.75 -7.32 6.95
CA ARG A 460 1.75 -7.59 8.00
C ARG A 460 3.16 -7.20 7.58
N SER A 461 3.50 -7.46 6.33
CA SER A 461 4.74 -7.05 5.70
C SER A 461 4.43 -6.35 4.37
N TYR A 462 5.26 -5.37 4.05
CA TYR A 462 5.22 -4.60 2.81
C TYR A 462 6.53 -4.80 2.02
N THR A 463 7.18 -5.96 2.16
CA THR A 463 8.25 -6.35 1.24
C THR A 463 7.64 -6.77 -0.10
N LEU A 464 8.37 -6.54 -1.20
CA LEU A 464 7.92 -6.95 -2.54
C LEU A 464 7.60 -8.46 -2.58
N ASN A 465 8.39 -9.29 -1.89
CA ASN A 465 8.12 -10.73 -1.80
C ASN A 465 6.79 -11.03 -1.09
N SER A 466 6.54 -10.44 0.09
CA SER A 466 5.30 -10.69 0.85
C SER A 466 4.06 -10.23 0.07
N VAL A 467 4.15 -9.06 -0.58
CA VAL A 467 3.05 -8.50 -1.37
C VAL A 467 2.79 -9.36 -2.61
N SER A 468 3.83 -9.77 -3.32
CA SER A 468 3.71 -10.65 -4.49
C SER A 468 3.10 -12.00 -4.11
N SER A 469 3.52 -12.58 -2.98
CA SER A 469 2.94 -13.83 -2.48
C SER A 469 1.48 -13.67 -2.10
N HIS A 470 1.08 -12.52 -1.55
CA HIS A 470 -0.29 -12.27 -1.13
C HIS A 470 -1.26 -12.05 -2.31
N PHE A 471 -0.85 -11.26 -3.30
CA PHE A 471 -1.74 -10.85 -4.40
C PHE A 471 -1.58 -11.67 -5.68
N LEU A 472 -0.36 -12.12 -5.98
CA LEU A 472 -0.06 -12.92 -7.18
C LEU A 472 0.03 -14.42 -6.87
N GLY A 473 0.21 -14.80 -5.60
CA GLY A 473 0.44 -16.20 -5.23
C GLY A 473 1.85 -16.69 -5.56
N GLU A 474 2.76 -15.77 -5.89
CA GLU A 474 4.13 -16.07 -6.32
C GLU A 474 5.15 -15.58 -5.30
N GLN A 475 6.19 -16.37 -5.07
CA GLN A 475 7.34 -15.97 -4.27
C GLN A 475 8.52 -15.62 -5.17
N LYS A 476 9.38 -14.72 -4.69
CA LYS A 476 10.69 -14.45 -5.30
C LYS A 476 11.80 -15.07 -4.47
N GLU A 477 12.90 -15.40 -5.14
CA GLU A 477 14.17 -15.61 -4.46
C GLU A 477 14.58 -14.26 -3.89
N ASP A 478 14.75 -14.15 -2.58
CA ASP A 478 15.14 -12.91 -1.92
C ASP A 478 16.64 -12.97 -1.65
N VAL A 479 17.44 -12.44 -2.58
CA VAL A 479 18.91 -12.51 -2.49
C VAL A 479 19.39 -11.54 -1.41
N HIS A 480 20.16 -12.05 -0.45
CA HIS A 480 20.70 -11.21 0.63
C HIS A 480 21.72 -10.21 0.06
N TYR A 481 21.68 -8.95 0.52
CA TYR A 481 22.52 -7.87 -0.01
C TYR A 481 24.03 -8.18 0.01
N THR A 482 24.51 -8.95 0.99
CA THR A 482 25.94 -9.35 1.06
C THR A 482 26.37 -10.27 -0.09
N MET A 483 25.42 -11.00 -0.69
CA MET A 483 25.68 -11.96 -1.77
C MET A 483 25.66 -11.30 -3.14
N ILE A 484 25.03 -10.12 -3.27
CA ILE A 484 24.97 -9.35 -4.53
C ILE A 484 26.39 -9.04 -5.01
N THR A 485 27.24 -8.53 -4.12
CA THR A 485 28.64 -8.21 -4.43
C THR A 485 29.45 -9.46 -4.81
N GLU A 486 29.19 -10.62 -4.19
CA GLU A 486 29.86 -11.87 -4.53
C GLU A 486 29.41 -12.41 -5.90
N LEU A 487 28.11 -12.35 -6.20
CA LEU A 487 27.55 -12.73 -7.50
C LEU A 487 28.06 -11.81 -8.62
N PHE A 488 28.19 -10.52 -8.35
CA PHE A 488 28.71 -9.56 -9.31
C PHE A 488 30.18 -9.82 -9.68
N ASN A 489 31.02 -10.05 -8.67
CA ASN A 489 32.46 -10.34 -8.82
C ASN A 489 32.77 -11.75 -9.34
N GLY A 490 31.74 -12.58 -9.56
CA GLY A 490 31.87 -13.93 -10.11
C GLY A 490 32.03 -13.95 -11.63
N THR A 491 31.25 -14.79 -12.30
CA THR A 491 31.29 -15.02 -13.75
C THR A 491 30.17 -14.26 -14.47
N SER A 492 30.20 -14.27 -15.81
CA SER A 492 29.10 -13.74 -16.62
C SER A 492 27.76 -14.44 -16.33
N GLU A 493 27.78 -15.70 -15.90
CA GLU A 493 26.59 -16.45 -15.49
C GLU A 493 26.07 -16.04 -14.11
N SER A 494 26.94 -15.75 -13.14
CA SER A 494 26.48 -15.23 -11.84
C SER A 494 25.89 -13.84 -11.98
N ARG A 495 26.47 -12.98 -12.84
CA ARG A 495 25.86 -11.69 -13.24
C ARG A 495 24.55 -11.86 -14.00
N ARG A 496 24.42 -12.89 -14.84
CA ARG A 496 23.15 -13.23 -15.51
C ARG A 496 22.06 -13.63 -14.51
N ARG A 497 22.39 -14.41 -13.48
CA ARG A 497 21.46 -14.73 -12.39
C ARG A 497 20.98 -13.47 -11.66
N LEU A 498 21.91 -12.53 -11.39
CA LEU A 498 21.56 -11.24 -10.80
C LEU A 498 20.66 -10.41 -11.75
N ALA A 499 20.95 -10.41 -13.05
CA ALA A 499 20.14 -9.69 -14.05
C ALA A 499 18.72 -10.27 -14.16
N LEU A 500 18.56 -11.60 -14.04
CA LEU A 500 17.24 -12.24 -13.95
C LEU A 500 16.49 -11.85 -12.68
N TYR A 501 17.19 -11.76 -11.56
CA TYR A 501 16.65 -11.31 -10.28
C TYR A 501 16.15 -9.86 -10.38
N CYS A 502 16.99 -8.93 -10.84
CA CYS A 502 16.64 -7.52 -11.04
C CYS A 502 15.51 -7.36 -12.06
N LEU A 503 15.51 -8.13 -13.16
CA LEU A 503 14.42 -8.10 -14.15
C LEU A 503 13.09 -8.59 -13.57
N LYS A 504 13.11 -9.61 -12.70
CA LYS A 504 11.91 -10.07 -12.00
C LYS A 504 11.41 -8.99 -11.04
N ASP A 505 12.29 -8.35 -10.30
CA ASP A 505 11.95 -7.25 -9.38
C ASP A 505 11.45 -6.00 -10.11
N ALA A 506 11.94 -5.71 -11.31
CA ALA A 506 11.38 -4.67 -12.19
C ALA A 506 10.00 -5.07 -12.76
N TYR A 507 9.69 -6.36 -12.96
CA TYR A 507 8.42 -6.80 -13.58
C TYR A 507 7.27 -7.01 -12.58
N LEU A 508 7.57 -7.44 -11.35
CA LEU A 508 6.56 -7.67 -10.32
C LEU A 508 5.69 -6.42 -10.02
N PRO A 509 6.22 -5.18 -9.92
CA PRO A 509 5.44 -3.98 -9.70
C PRO A 509 4.42 -3.71 -10.81
N GLN A 510 4.80 -3.90 -12.08
CA GLN A 510 3.88 -3.81 -13.22
C GLN A 510 2.73 -4.82 -13.06
N ARG A 511 3.05 -6.08 -12.75
CA ARG A 511 2.02 -7.12 -12.57
C ARG A 511 1.11 -6.86 -11.37
N LEU A 512 1.65 -6.32 -10.28
CA LEU A 512 0.88 -5.91 -9.11
C LEU A 512 -0.07 -4.76 -9.45
N MET A 513 0.43 -3.76 -10.18
CA MET A 513 -0.36 -2.63 -10.66
C MET A 513 -1.54 -3.09 -11.51
N ASP A 514 -1.31 -4.01 -12.45
CA ASP A 514 -2.34 -4.57 -13.33
C ASP A 514 -3.34 -5.43 -12.53
N LYS A 515 -2.85 -6.29 -11.64
CA LYS A 515 -3.68 -7.19 -10.81
C LYS A 515 -4.62 -6.42 -9.87
N LEU A 516 -4.16 -5.29 -9.34
CA LEU A 516 -4.92 -4.43 -8.42
C LEU A 516 -5.68 -3.31 -9.16
N SER A 517 -5.53 -3.22 -10.49
CA SER A 517 -6.11 -2.18 -11.35
C SER A 517 -5.83 -0.77 -10.81
N CYS A 518 -4.59 -0.55 -10.36
CA CYS A 518 -4.19 0.67 -9.66
C CYS A 518 -4.40 1.91 -10.54
N LEU A 519 -3.98 1.84 -11.81
CA LEU A 519 -4.05 2.96 -12.73
C LEU A 519 -5.50 3.34 -13.03
N GLU A 520 -6.37 2.38 -13.31
CA GLU A 520 -7.80 2.58 -13.53
C GLU A 520 -8.46 3.25 -12.30
N ASN A 521 -8.21 2.68 -11.12
CA ASN A 521 -8.80 3.16 -9.88
C ASN A 521 -8.41 4.61 -9.57
N TYR A 522 -7.13 4.97 -9.77
CA TYR A 522 -6.62 6.31 -9.51
C TYR A 522 -7.00 7.31 -10.61
N THR A 523 -7.05 6.88 -11.87
CA THR A 523 -7.58 7.71 -12.96
C THR A 523 -9.04 8.06 -12.70
N GLU A 524 -9.88 7.10 -12.33
CA GLU A 524 -11.28 7.37 -12.00
C GLU A 524 -11.41 8.24 -10.75
N MET A 525 -10.56 8.07 -9.74
CA MET A 525 -10.49 8.97 -8.59
C MET A 525 -10.16 10.41 -9.01
N ALA A 526 -9.17 10.62 -9.88
CA ALA A 526 -8.79 11.94 -10.40
C ALA A 526 -9.91 12.57 -11.24
N ARG A 527 -10.60 11.77 -12.06
CA ARG A 527 -11.75 12.20 -12.89
C ARG A 527 -12.96 12.58 -12.04
N VAL A 528 -13.29 11.80 -11.00
CA VAL A 528 -14.42 12.08 -10.11
C VAL A 528 -14.17 13.31 -9.24
N THR A 529 -12.97 13.40 -8.66
CA THR A 529 -12.65 14.48 -7.69
C THR A 529 -12.13 15.74 -8.35
N GLY A 530 -11.74 15.68 -9.63
CA GLY A 530 -11.25 16.80 -10.41
C GLY A 530 -9.92 17.36 -9.90
N VAL A 531 -9.02 16.51 -9.40
CA VAL A 531 -7.66 16.87 -8.98
C VAL A 531 -6.62 16.26 -9.92
N PRO A 532 -5.41 16.83 -10.05
CA PRO A 532 -4.30 16.18 -10.76
C PRO A 532 -3.99 14.78 -10.22
N PHE A 533 -3.52 13.86 -11.08
CA PHE A 533 -3.23 12.48 -10.67
C PHE A 533 -2.20 12.40 -9.54
N ASN A 534 -1.10 13.16 -9.65
CA ASN A 534 -0.03 13.19 -8.65
C ASN A 534 -0.49 13.69 -7.26
N PHE A 535 -1.61 14.43 -7.17
CA PHE A 535 -2.18 14.85 -5.88
C PHE A 535 -2.78 13.66 -5.12
N LEU A 536 -3.18 12.60 -5.81
CA LEU A 536 -3.76 11.42 -5.15
C LEU A 536 -2.74 10.67 -4.30
N LEU A 537 -1.46 10.73 -4.64
CA LEU A 537 -0.36 10.09 -3.91
C LEU A 537 0.30 11.05 -2.91
N SER A 538 0.50 12.32 -3.31
CA SER A 538 1.21 13.32 -2.49
C SER A 538 0.33 14.07 -1.48
N ARG A 539 -1.00 14.02 -1.61
CA ARG A 539 -1.95 14.77 -0.75
C ARG A 539 -3.03 13.86 -0.16
N GLY A 540 -3.62 14.33 0.94
CA GLY A 540 -4.70 13.66 1.65
C GLY A 540 -6.09 13.86 1.03
N GLN A 541 -7.14 13.47 1.74
CA GLN A 541 -8.52 13.56 1.25
C GLN A 541 -9.05 14.99 1.12
N GLN A 542 -8.53 15.95 1.90
CA GLN A 542 -9.05 17.32 1.93
C GLN A 542 -9.02 18.01 0.56
N VAL A 543 -7.93 17.87 -0.21
CA VAL A 543 -7.80 18.54 -1.52
C VAL A 543 -8.85 18.06 -2.54
N LYS A 544 -9.23 16.78 -2.46
CA LYS A 544 -10.23 16.16 -3.34
C LYS A 544 -11.61 16.75 -3.12
N PHE A 545 -11.98 16.93 -1.86
CA PHE A 545 -13.26 17.57 -1.52
C PHE A 545 -13.24 19.05 -1.85
N ILE A 546 -12.16 19.76 -1.51
CA ILE A 546 -12.03 21.20 -1.80
C ILE A 546 -12.18 21.45 -3.30
N SER A 547 -11.58 20.65 -4.18
CA SER A 547 -11.79 20.77 -5.63
C SER A 547 -13.27 20.66 -6.02
N GLN A 548 -13.99 19.65 -5.52
CA GLN A 548 -15.43 19.48 -5.78
C GLN A 548 -16.27 20.64 -5.23
N LEU A 549 -15.96 21.10 -4.02
CA LEU A 549 -16.63 22.23 -3.39
C LEU A 549 -16.47 23.51 -4.23
N PHE A 550 -15.25 23.82 -4.69
CA PHE A 550 -14.98 24.98 -5.54
C PHE A 550 -15.70 24.90 -6.89
N ARG A 551 -15.75 23.72 -7.52
CA ARG A 551 -16.47 23.52 -8.78
C ARG A 551 -17.96 23.81 -8.61
N LYS A 552 -18.57 23.30 -7.54
CA LYS A 552 -20.00 23.50 -7.26
C LYS A 552 -20.32 24.92 -6.79
N ALA A 553 -19.43 25.52 -6.00
CA ALA A 553 -19.55 26.92 -5.58
C ALA A 553 -19.53 27.87 -6.78
N LEU A 554 -18.66 27.62 -7.76
CA LEU A 554 -18.57 28.42 -8.98
C LEU A 554 -19.88 28.41 -9.79
N GLU A 555 -20.54 27.26 -9.91
CA GLU A 555 -21.84 27.11 -10.60
C GLU A 555 -22.94 27.99 -9.97
N GLN A 556 -22.85 28.26 -8.66
CA GLN A 556 -23.84 29.04 -7.90
C GLN A 556 -23.37 30.45 -7.53
N LYS A 557 -22.24 30.93 -8.08
CA LYS A 557 -21.63 32.24 -7.75
C LYS A 557 -21.34 32.42 -6.25
N LEU A 558 -21.01 31.32 -5.57
CA LEU A 558 -20.59 31.30 -4.17
C LEU A 558 -19.08 31.51 -4.06
N VAL A 559 -18.65 32.25 -3.04
CA VAL A 559 -17.23 32.44 -2.69
C VAL A 559 -16.93 31.80 -1.33
N ILE A 560 -15.75 31.21 -1.21
CA ILE A 560 -15.34 30.42 -0.05
C ILE A 560 -14.38 31.23 0.82
N PRO A 561 -14.70 31.51 2.10
CA PRO A 561 -13.84 32.32 2.95
C PRO A 561 -12.53 31.60 3.27
N ASP A 562 -11.44 32.38 3.37
CA ASP A 562 -10.14 31.93 3.84
C ASP A 562 -10.10 31.99 5.37
N LEU A 563 -10.67 30.97 6.03
CA LEU A 563 -10.67 30.85 7.49
C LEU A 563 -9.36 30.22 7.95
N LYS A 564 -8.71 30.83 8.96
CA LYS A 564 -7.57 30.20 9.63
C LYS A 564 -8.11 29.11 10.54
N GLY A 565 -7.65 27.87 10.36
CA GLY A 565 -7.93 26.79 11.29
C GLY A 565 -7.23 27.09 12.62
N GLU A 566 -8.01 27.41 13.66
CA GLU A 566 -7.49 27.38 15.02
C GLU A 566 -7.33 25.91 15.39
N GLY A 567 -6.08 25.48 15.58
CA GLY A 567 -5.77 24.11 15.99
C GLY A 567 -6.20 23.87 17.43
N SER A 568 -7.50 23.79 17.66
CA SER A 568 -8.06 23.33 18.93
C SER A 568 -7.96 21.81 19.00
N ASP A 569 -7.46 21.32 20.13
CA ASP A 569 -7.44 19.90 20.48
C ASP A 569 -8.82 19.40 20.98
N ASP A 570 -9.82 20.28 21.09
CA ASP A 570 -11.14 19.94 21.58
C ASP A 570 -11.86 18.99 20.61
N GLN A 571 -12.18 17.80 21.10
CA GLN A 571 -12.93 16.80 20.36
C GLN A 571 -14.43 16.98 20.61
N TYR A 572 -15.22 17.09 19.54
CA TYR A 572 -16.68 17.08 19.63
C TYR A 572 -17.19 15.66 19.90
N GLU A 573 -18.41 15.55 20.43
CA GLU A 573 -19.02 14.26 20.76
C GLU A 573 -19.25 13.40 19.50
N GLY A 574 -18.64 12.22 19.50
CA GLY A 574 -18.67 11.27 18.38
C GLY A 574 -19.91 10.38 18.32
N ALA A 575 -19.77 9.20 17.72
CA ALA A 575 -20.85 8.21 17.62
C ALA A 575 -21.11 7.48 18.95
N THR A 576 -22.35 7.00 19.13
CA THR A 576 -22.72 6.09 20.22
C THR A 576 -22.44 4.64 19.85
N VAL A 577 -21.96 3.86 20.82
CA VAL A 577 -21.88 2.40 20.74
C VAL A 577 -22.76 1.83 21.84
N ILE A 578 -23.81 1.10 21.44
CA ILE A 578 -24.74 0.43 22.36
C ILE A 578 -23.94 -0.59 23.17
N GLU A 579 -24.22 -0.67 24.48
CA GLU A 579 -23.54 -1.64 25.34
C GLU A 579 -23.84 -3.08 24.87
N PRO A 580 -22.81 -3.90 24.59
CA PRO A 580 -23.01 -5.26 24.13
C PRO A 580 -23.57 -6.13 25.26
N THR A 581 -24.64 -6.86 24.96
CA THR A 581 -25.02 -8.04 25.75
C THR A 581 -24.04 -9.15 25.43
N ARG A 582 -22.95 -9.25 26.19
CA ARG A 582 -21.85 -10.19 25.91
C ARG A 582 -22.33 -11.63 26.04
N GLY A 583 -21.88 -12.50 25.14
CA GLY A 583 -22.31 -13.89 25.16
C GLY A 583 -21.96 -14.65 23.89
N TYR A 584 -22.14 -15.97 23.98
CA TYR A 584 -22.20 -16.86 22.84
C TYR A 584 -23.67 -17.12 22.47
N TYR A 585 -24.04 -16.76 21.25
CA TYR A 585 -25.39 -16.88 20.71
C TYR A 585 -25.41 -18.00 19.68
N ASP A 586 -26.04 -19.12 20.05
CA ASP A 586 -26.35 -20.22 19.12
C ASP A 586 -27.75 -20.05 18.49
N VAL A 587 -28.13 -18.79 18.27
CA VAL A 587 -29.33 -18.41 17.53
C VAL A 587 -28.94 -17.37 16.47
N PRO A 588 -29.63 -17.35 15.31
CA PRO A 588 -29.42 -16.34 14.29
C PRO A 588 -29.56 -14.90 14.81
N ILE A 589 -28.55 -14.06 14.53
CA ILE A 589 -28.54 -12.62 14.86
C ILE A 589 -28.54 -11.82 13.56
N ALA A 590 -29.65 -11.12 13.28
CA ALA A 590 -29.77 -10.28 12.10
C ALA A 590 -29.02 -8.95 12.30
N THR A 591 -28.27 -8.51 11.30
CA THR A 591 -27.59 -7.21 11.30
C THR A 591 -28.28 -6.28 10.33
N LEU A 592 -28.73 -5.14 10.84
CA LEU A 592 -29.33 -4.06 10.06
C LEU A 592 -28.38 -2.85 10.08
N ASP A 593 -28.07 -2.27 8.93
CA ASP A 593 -27.08 -1.19 8.78
C ASP A 593 -27.62 -0.02 7.97
N PHE A 594 -27.28 1.22 8.35
CA PHE A 594 -27.70 2.42 7.64
C PHE A 594 -26.86 2.63 6.38
N ALA A 595 -27.51 2.66 5.21
CA ALA A 595 -26.82 2.85 3.95
C ALA A 595 -26.25 4.28 3.84
N SER A 596 -24.93 4.43 4.04
CA SER A 596 -24.24 5.73 4.02
C SER A 596 -24.80 6.71 5.06
N LEU A 597 -24.83 6.30 6.33
CA LEU A 597 -25.40 7.05 7.47
C LEU A 597 -25.13 8.56 7.42
N TYR A 598 -23.87 8.99 7.59
CA TYR A 598 -23.56 10.43 7.69
C TYR A 598 -23.90 11.23 6.41
N PRO A 599 -23.55 10.78 5.20
CA PRO A 599 -24.07 11.39 3.97
C PRO A 599 -25.60 11.53 3.95
N SER A 600 -26.32 10.47 4.34
CA SER A 600 -27.79 10.48 4.32
C SER A 600 -28.40 11.45 5.34
N ILE A 601 -27.79 11.61 6.53
CA ILE A 601 -28.19 12.60 7.54
C ILE A 601 -28.00 14.03 6.99
N ILE A 602 -26.84 14.30 6.40
CA ILE A 602 -26.52 15.61 5.81
C ILE A 602 -27.55 15.97 4.72
N GLN A 603 -27.94 15.01 3.88
CA GLN A 603 -28.95 15.20 2.84
C GLN A 603 -30.36 15.39 3.42
N ALA A 604 -30.80 14.49 4.31
CA ALA A 604 -32.16 14.48 4.85
C ALA A 604 -32.50 15.75 5.64
N HIS A 605 -31.52 16.26 6.40
CA HIS A 605 -31.67 17.45 7.24
C HIS A 605 -31.06 18.72 6.63
N ASN A 606 -30.66 18.67 5.35
CA ASN A 606 -30.13 19.81 4.60
C ASN A 606 -28.95 20.53 5.29
N LEU A 607 -28.05 19.78 5.92
CA LEU A 607 -26.93 20.33 6.70
C LEU A 607 -25.83 20.83 5.75
N CYS A 608 -25.53 22.12 5.77
CA CYS A 608 -24.53 22.71 4.87
C CYS A 608 -24.03 24.06 5.39
N TYR A 609 -22.83 24.46 4.97
CA TYR A 609 -22.28 25.80 5.20
C TYR A 609 -23.29 26.90 4.77
N THR A 610 -23.90 26.71 3.60
CA THR A 610 -24.85 27.64 2.98
C THR A 610 -26.24 27.68 3.64
N THR A 611 -26.54 26.74 4.54
CA THR A 611 -27.85 26.61 5.18
C THR A 611 -27.79 26.86 6.68
N LEU A 612 -26.59 26.90 7.28
CA LEU A 612 -26.38 27.28 8.67
C LEU A 612 -26.88 28.71 8.90
N VAL A 613 -27.71 28.91 9.93
CA VAL A 613 -28.32 30.21 10.22
C VAL A 613 -28.20 30.54 11.71
N SER A 614 -28.03 31.83 12.02
CA SER A 614 -27.97 32.33 13.40
C SER A 614 -29.32 32.88 13.85
N LYS A 615 -29.54 33.00 15.17
CA LYS A 615 -30.77 33.61 15.73
C LYS A 615 -31.04 35.01 15.18
N LYS A 616 -30.00 35.84 15.10
CA LYS A 616 -30.09 37.20 14.53
C LYS A 616 -30.58 37.20 13.09
N ALA A 617 -30.13 36.23 12.29
CA ALA A 617 -30.53 36.11 10.89
C ALA A 617 -31.96 35.55 10.75
N ILE A 618 -32.39 34.65 11.64
CA ILE A 618 -33.78 34.17 11.71
C ILE A 618 -34.74 35.34 11.93
N ASP A 619 -34.45 36.19 12.92
CA ASP A 619 -35.27 37.36 13.24
C ASP A 619 -35.25 38.39 12.09
N ALA A 620 -34.08 38.65 11.50
CA ALA A 620 -33.93 39.61 10.41
C ALA A 620 -34.64 39.18 9.11
N PHE A 621 -34.73 37.88 8.86
CA PHE A 621 -35.36 37.32 7.65
C PHE A 621 -36.78 36.82 7.87
N ASN A 622 -37.32 36.97 9.08
CA ASN A 622 -38.64 36.45 9.49
C ASN A 622 -38.83 34.96 9.13
N LEU A 623 -37.88 34.10 9.52
CA LEU A 623 -37.95 32.66 9.23
C LEU A 623 -38.81 31.93 10.27
N GLU A 624 -39.74 31.11 9.80
CA GLU A 624 -40.62 30.31 10.65
C GLU A 624 -40.00 28.95 11.02
N LYS A 625 -40.09 28.57 12.30
CA LYS A 625 -39.55 27.31 12.81
C LYS A 625 -40.33 26.13 12.23
N ASP A 626 -39.63 25.04 11.91
CA ASP A 626 -40.15 23.77 11.39
C ASP A 626 -40.73 23.85 9.96
N GLU A 627 -40.91 25.04 9.41
CA GLU A 627 -41.23 25.27 7.99
C GLU A 627 -40.00 25.77 7.21
N ASP A 628 -39.39 26.85 7.68
CA ASP A 628 -38.29 27.54 6.99
C ASP A 628 -36.91 27.17 7.56
N TYR A 629 -36.84 26.77 8.83
CA TYR A 629 -35.61 26.24 9.46
C TYR A 629 -35.89 25.15 10.49
N ILE A 630 -34.89 24.29 10.74
CA ILE A 630 -34.90 23.26 11.78
C ILE A 630 -33.88 23.58 12.86
N VAL A 631 -34.11 23.04 14.07
CA VAL A 631 -33.13 23.02 15.16
C VAL A 631 -32.63 21.59 15.32
N THR A 632 -31.32 21.39 15.25
CA THR A 632 -30.72 20.05 15.41
C THR A 632 -30.76 19.62 16.87
N PRO A 633 -30.59 18.32 17.16
CA PRO A 633 -30.39 17.83 18.52
C PRO A 633 -29.22 18.48 19.27
N ASN A 634 -28.25 19.05 18.55
CA ASN A 634 -27.12 19.78 19.13
C ASN A 634 -27.45 21.26 19.45
N GLY A 635 -28.62 21.75 19.01
CA GLY A 635 -29.06 23.14 19.18
C GLY A 635 -28.70 24.08 18.03
N ASP A 636 -28.04 23.58 16.99
CA ASP A 636 -27.69 24.35 15.80
C ASP A 636 -28.92 24.56 14.90
N MET A 637 -28.96 25.65 14.13
CA MET A 637 -30.10 26.00 13.27
C MET A 637 -29.71 25.96 11.79
N PHE A 638 -30.51 25.28 10.98
CA PHE A 638 -30.31 25.16 9.54
C PHE A 638 -31.60 25.43 8.77
N VAL A 639 -31.55 26.19 7.69
CA VAL A 639 -32.73 26.43 6.84
C VAL A 639 -33.12 25.16 6.07
N THR A 640 -34.42 24.98 5.84
CA THR A 640 -34.95 23.84 5.09
C THR A 640 -34.66 23.96 3.59
N ALA A 641 -34.81 22.86 2.87
CA ALA A 641 -34.64 22.84 1.41
C ALA A 641 -35.62 23.77 0.67
N LYS A 642 -36.74 24.16 1.32
CA LYS A 642 -37.69 25.15 0.83
C LYS A 642 -37.03 26.52 0.60
N LYS A 643 -36.16 26.96 1.51
CA LYS A 643 -35.42 28.22 1.39
C LYS A 643 -34.18 28.08 0.52
N ARG A 644 -33.42 26.99 0.72
CA ARG A 644 -32.21 26.71 -0.05
C ARG A 644 -31.83 25.25 0.04
N LYS A 645 -31.60 24.59 -1.09
CA LYS A 645 -30.94 23.28 -1.12
C LYS A 645 -29.44 23.44 -0.87
N GLY A 646 -28.93 22.90 0.24
CA GLY A 646 -27.54 23.02 0.65
C GLY A 646 -26.55 22.45 -0.37
N LEU A 647 -25.41 23.11 -0.54
CA LEU A 647 -24.36 22.71 -1.48
C LEU A 647 -23.81 21.31 -1.19
N LEU A 648 -23.62 20.96 0.09
CA LEU A 648 -23.17 19.63 0.50
C LEU A 648 -24.16 18.54 0.12
N ALA A 649 -25.47 18.79 0.32
CA ALA A 649 -26.51 17.86 -0.07
C ALA A 649 -26.53 17.64 -1.59
N GLN A 650 -26.34 18.70 -2.38
CA GLN A 650 -26.22 18.59 -3.85
C GLN A 650 -24.99 17.77 -4.29
N ILE A 651 -23.82 18.02 -3.68
CA ILE A 651 -22.60 17.24 -3.93
C ILE A 651 -22.82 15.76 -3.61
N LEU A 652 -23.44 15.46 -2.46
CA LEU A 652 -23.73 14.10 -2.04
C LEU A 652 -24.75 13.42 -2.96
N ASP A 653 -25.79 14.14 -3.40
CA ASP A 653 -26.77 13.62 -4.38
C ASP A 653 -26.07 13.18 -5.67
N GLU A 654 -25.18 14.01 -6.21
CA GLU A 654 -24.42 13.71 -7.43
C GLU A 654 -23.49 12.51 -7.24
N LEU A 655 -22.73 12.49 -6.14
CA LEU A 655 -21.79 11.41 -5.82
C LEU A 655 -22.49 10.07 -5.62
N LEU A 656 -23.59 10.05 -4.85
CA LEU A 656 -24.33 8.82 -4.55
C LEU A 656 -25.13 8.34 -5.76
N THR A 657 -25.70 9.25 -6.55
CA THR A 657 -26.39 8.89 -7.81
C THR A 657 -25.41 8.30 -8.81
N ALA A 658 -24.26 8.95 -9.02
CA ALA A 658 -23.20 8.43 -9.88
C ALA A 658 -22.70 7.06 -9.38
N ARG A 659 -22.61 6.86 -8.05
CA ARG A 659 -22.18 5.59 -7.46
C ARG A 659 -23.20 4.48 -7.72
N LYS A 660 -24.49 4.80 -7.56
CA LYS A 660 -25.59 3.86 -7.85
C LYS A 660 -25.56 3.42 -9.31
N GLN A 661 -25.36 4.37 -10.22
CA GLN A 661 -25.23 4.09 -11.64
C GLN A 661 -24.00 3.22 -11.94
N ALA A 662 -22.83 3.57 -11.40
CA ALA A 662 -21.61 2.79 -11.57
C ALA A 662 -21.74 1.35 -11.03
N LYS A 663 -22.42 1.14 -9.90
CA LYS A 663 -22.72 -0.21 -9.38
C LYS A 663 -23.67 -0.98 -10.30
N LYS A 664 -24.67 -0.33 -10.88
CA LYS A 664 -25.61 -0.95 -11.83
C LYS A 664 -24.89 -1.39 -13.11
N GLU A 665 -24.06 -0.51 -13.66
CA GLU A 665 -23.22 -0.80 -14.82
C GLU A 665 -22.24 -1.94 -14.51
N LEU A 666 -21.58 -1.91 -13.35
CA LEU A 666 -20.64 -2.96 -12.91
C LEU A 666 -21.30 -4.34 -12.84
N ALA A 667 -22.54 -4.42 -12.40
CA ALA A 667 -23.29 -5.67 -12.30
C ALA A 667 -23.70 -6.24 -13.66
N ALA A 668 -23.94 -5.38 -14.66
CA ALA A 668 -24.33 -5.77 -16.01
C ALA A 668 -23.12 -6.04 -16.92
N GLU A 669 -21.96 -5.44 -16.63
CA GLU A 669 -20.76 -5.57 -17.45
C GLU A 669 -20.19 -7.00 -17.38
N THR A 670 -19.57 -7.45 -18.47
CA THR A 670 -18.89 -8.75 -18.56
C THR A 670 -17.40 -8.58 -18.80
N ASP A 671 -17.00 -7.50 -19.49
CA ASP A 671 -15.62 -7.23 -19.82
C ASP A 671 -14.78 -6.93 -18.54
N PRO A 672 -13.70 -7.69 -18.28
CA PRO A 672 -12.90 -7.53 -17.06
C PRO A 672 -12.32 -6.12 -16.90
N PHE A 673 -11.93 -5.48 -18.00
CA PHE A 673 -11.36 -4.13 -17.99
C PHE A 673 -12.40 -3.09 -17.59
N LYS A 674 -13.55 -3.07 -18.26
CA LYS A 674 -14.65 -2.17 -17.89
C LYS A 674 -15.15 -2.44 -16.47
N LYS A 675 -15.18 -3.69 -16.02
CA LYS A 675 -15.47 -4.01 -14.61
C LYS A 675 -14.48 -3.35 -13.65
N ALA A 676 -13.18 -3.42 -13.94
CA ALA A 676 -12.16 -2.79 -13.10
C ALA A 676 -12.36 -1.27 -13.03
N VAL A 677 -12.57 -0.61 -14.18
CA VAL A 677 -12.86 0.84 -14.27
C VAL A 677 -14.12 1.20 -13.48
N LEU A 678 -15.21 0.46 -13.66
CA LEU A 678 -16.49 0.71 -12.96
C LEU A 678 -16.37 0.46 -11.45
N ASN A 679 -15.59 -0.54 -11.05
CA ASN A 679 -15.30 -0.78 -9.64
C ASN A 679 -14.44 0.34 -9.03
N GLY A 680 -13.40 0.80 -9.73
CA GLY A 680 -12.60 1.95 -9.33
C GLY A 680 -13.44 3.20 -9.16
N ARG A 681 -14.32 3.46 -10.13
CA ARG A 681 -15.27 4.58 -10.09
C ARG A 681 -16.21 4.51 -8.89
N GLN A 682 -16.85 3.37 -8.61
CA GLN A 682 -17.76 3.28 -7.45
C GLN A 682 -17.02 3.41 -6.11
N LEU A 683 -15.79 2.90 -6.01
CA LEU A 683 -14.94 3.07 -4.82
C LEU A 683 -14.55 4.55 -4.64
N ALA A 684 -14.14 5.23 -5.71
CA ALA A 684 -13.81 6.64 -5.68
C ALA A 684 -14.98 7.51 -5.22
N LEU A 685 -16.17 7.23 -5.74
CA LEU A 685 -17.40 7.92 -5.35
C LEU A 685 -17.77 7.65 -3.88
N LYS A 686 -17.59 6.41 -3.39
CA LYS A 686 -17.80 6.06 -1.98
C LYS A 686 -16.86 6.85 -1.07
N VAL A 687 -15.56 6.84 -1.38
CA VAL A 687 -14.53 7.54 -0.58
C VAL A 687 -14.78 9.04 -0.57
N SER A 688 -15.13 9.63 -1.71
CA SER A 688 -15.48 11.05 -1.81
C SER A 688 -16.69 11.41 -0.96
N ALA A 689 -17.76 10.61 -1.04
CA ALA A 689 -18.99 10.85 -0.27
C ALA A 689 -18.73 10.77 1.25
N ASN A 690 -17.97 9.76 1.70
CA ASN A 690 -17.63 9.61 3.12
C ASN A 690 -16.69 10.73 3.62
N SER A 691 -15.88 11.31 2.74
CA SER A 691 -14.94 12.39 3.10
C SER A 691 -15.64 13.73 3.33
N VAL A 692 -16.87 13.94 2.83
CA VAL A 692 -17.62 15.20 3.00
C VAL A 692 -17.78 15.54 4.48
N TYR A 693 -18.29 14.60 5.29
CA TYR A 693 -18.42 14.75 6.74
C TYR A 693 -17.06 14.95 7.42
N GLY A 694 -16.06 14.14 7.05
CA GLY A 694 -14.75 14.17 7.70
C GLY A 694 -14.05 15.52 7.59
N LEU A 695 -14.35 16.32 6.56
CA LEU A 695 -13.78 17.66 6.41
C LEU A 695 -14.47 18.71 7.28
N THR A 696 -15.80 18.65 7.43
CA THR A 696 -16.52 19.63 8.27
C THR A 696 -16.06 19.54 9.72
N GLY A 697 -15.75 18.33 10.20
CA GLY A 697 -15.23 18.08 11.54
C GLY A 697 -13.70 18.18 11.71
N ALA A 698 -12.94 18.56 10.67
CA ALA A 698 -11.49 18.64 10.75
C ALA A 698 -11.03 20.05 11.18
N SER A 699 -10.85 20.26 12.49
CA SER A 699 -10.37 21.54 13.06
C SER A 699 -9.06 22.03 12.41
N ASN A 700 -8.12 21.10 12.19
CA ASN A 700 -6.91 21.33 11.40
C ASN A 700 -7.20 21.18 9.89
N GLY A 701 -8.05 22.05 9.35
CA GLY A 701 -8.50 22.03 7.95
C GLY A 701 -8.73 23.44 7.39
N LYS A 702 -9.03 23.52 6.08
CA LYS A 702 -9.26 24.81 5.38
C LYS A 702 -10.64 25.43 5.61
N LEU A 703 -11.64 24.63 6.01
CA LEU A 703 -13.02 25.09 6.17
C LEU A 703 -13.75 24.25 7.24
N PRO A 704 -13.27 24.26 8.50
CA PRO A 704 -13.95 23.57 9.59
C PRO A 704 -15.34 24.19 9.83
N CYS A 705 -16.32 23.35 10.13
CA CYS A 705 -17.65 23.75 10.62
C CYS A 705 -18.13 22.65 11.56
N LEU A 706 -17.83 22.84 12.85
CA LEU A 706 -18.11 21.86 13.89
C LEU A 706 -19.62 21.66 14.08
N GLU A 707 -20.43 22.69 13.83
CA GLU A 707 -21.89 22.68 13.91
C GLU A 707 -22.50 21.62 12.99
N ILE A 708 -21.96 21.47 11.76
CA ILE A 708 -22.40 20.41 10.84
C ILE A 708 -21.95 19.04 11.37
N ALA A 709 -20.71 18.93 11.86
CA ALA A 709 -20.15 17.66 12.30
C ALA A 709 -20.84 17.14 13.57
N SER A 710 -21.04 17.98 14.58
CA SER A 710 -21.72 17.65 15.84
C SER A 710 -23.21 17.38 15.61
N SER A 711 -23.88 18.16 14.77
CA SER A 711 -25.28 17.91 14.40
C SER A 711 -25.43 16.57 13.70
N THR A 712 -24.51 16.23 12.79
CA THR A 712 -24.52 14.94 12.08
C THR A 712 -24.36 13.76 13.05
N THR A 713 -23.40 13.84 13.98
CA THR A 713 -23.21 12.76 14.97
C THR A 713 -24.38 12.67 15.93
N SER A 714 -24.95 13.81 16.36
CA SER A 714 -26.09 13.85 17.27
C SER A 714 -27.36 13.24 16.66
N PHE A 715 -27.66 13.53 15.39
CA PHE A 715 -28.71 12.80 14.66
C PHE A 715 -28.41 11.29 14.59
N GLY A 716 -27.16 10.90 14.30
CA GLY A 716 -26.77 9.49 14.31
C GLY A 716 -27.05 8.79 15.65
N ARG A 717 -26.74 9.45 16.77
CA ARG A 717 -27.03 8.93 18.13
C ARG A 717 -28.53 8.76 18.38
N GLN A 718 -29.36 9.74 17.97
CA GLN A 718 -30.81 9.61 18.09
C GLN A 718 -31.39 8.52 17.19
N MET A 719 -30.86 8.38 15.97
CA MET A 719 -31.34 7.39 14.99
C MET A 719 -31.09 5.96 15.44
N ILE A 720 -29.91 5.65 15.98
CA ILE A 720 -29.60 4.30 16.46
C ILE A 720 -30.45 3.93 17.69
N GLU A 721 -30.68 4.87 18.61
CA GLU A 721 -31.54 4.65 19.78
C GLU A 721 -33.01 4.47 19.35
N LYS A 722 -33.51 5.30 18.42
CA LYS A 722 -34.85 5.15 17.85
C LYS A 722 -35.01 3.80 17.14
N THR A 723 -34.01 3.38 16.38
CA THR A 723 -34.01 2.08 15.69
C THR A 723 -34.14 0.94 16.68
N LYS A 724 -33.36 0.97 17.77
CA LYS A 724 -33.46 -0.02 18.84
C LYS A 724 -34.88 -0.08 19.41
N ASN A 725 -35.42 1.06 19.81
CA ASN A 725 -36.74 1.12 20.45
C ASN A 725 -37.86 0.66 19.52
N GLU A 726 -37.82 1.03 18.24
CA GLU A 726 -38.82 0.63 17.24
C GLU A 726 -38.79 -0.88 16.97
N VAL A 727 -37.61 -1.50 16.92
CA VAL A 727 -37.46 -2.95 16.73
C VAL A 727 -37.99 -3.71 17.93
N GLU A 728 -37.58 -3.36 19.16
CA GLU A 728 -38.01 -4.05 20.39
C GLU A 728 -39.51 -3.84 20.66
N ALA A 729 -40.07 -2.68 20.32
CA ALA A 729 -41.49 -2.38 20.49
C ALA A 729 -42.40 -3.05 19.45
N ARG A 730 -41.91 -3.32 18.22
CA ARG A 730 -42.70 -3.94 17.16
C ARG A 730 -42.67 -5.47 17.24
N TYR A 731 -41.48 -6.05 17.35
CA TYR A 731 -41.25 -7.49 17.25
C TYR A 731 -41.26 -8.14 18.64
N ASN A 732 -42.45 -8.24 19.24
CA ASN A 732 -42.63 -8.86 20.54
C ASN A 732 -43.88 -9.76 20.59
N ILE A 733 -43.98 -10.54 21.66
CA ILE A 733 -45.06 -11.52 21.85
C ILE A 733 -46.43 -10.84 21.89
N ALA A 734 -46.53 -9.65 22.51
CA ALA A 734 -47.77 -8.89 22.59
C ALA A 734 -48.32 -8.50 21.21
N ASN A 735 -47.45 -8.29 20.22
CA ASN A 735 -47.80 -7.98 18.84
C ASN A 735 -47.95 -9.22 17.94
N GLY A 736 -47.99 -10.43 18.51
CA GLY A 736 -48.23 -11.69 17.80
C GLY A 736 -46.99 -12.34 17.20
N TYR A 737 -45.77 -11.93 17.58
CA TYR A 737 -44.54 -12.62 17.20
C TYR A 737 -44.21 -13.76 18.18
N SER A 738 -43.34 -14.68 17.77
CA SER A 738 -43.00 -15.87 18.58
C SER A 738 -42.16 -15.56 19.82
N HIS A 739 -41.37 -14.49 19.79
CA HIS A 739 -40.44 -14.10 20.84
C HIS A 739 -40.34 -12.58 20.92
N ASP A 740 -39.81 -12.09 22.04
CA ASP A 740 -39.41 -10.70 22.19
C ASP A 740 -38.03 -10.47 21.55
N ALA A 741 -38.02 -9.66 20.50
CA ALA A 741 -36.79 -9.26 19.85
C ALA A 741 -35.97 -8.36 20.77
N GLN A 742 -34.65 -8.52 20.73
CA GLN A 742 -33.71 -7.77 21.55
C GLN A 742 -32.54 -7.27 20.71
N VAL A 743 -32.21 -5.98 20.81
CA VAL A 743 -30.99 -5.44 20.23
C VAL A 743 -29.83 -5.70 21.17
N ILE A 744 -29.01 -6.69 20.83
CA ILE A 744 -27.92 -7.16 21.69
C ILE A 744 -26.63 -6.35 21.53
N TYR A 745 -26.49 -5.61 20.42
CA TYR A 745 -25.35 -4.72 20.16
C TYR A 745 -25.70 -3.71 19.06
N GLY A 746 -24.95 -2.61 19.02
CA GLY A 746 -24.96 -1.67 17.91
C GLY A 746 -23.71 -0.81 17.92
N ASP A 747 -23.18 -0.52 16.73
CA ASP A 747 -21.97 0.27 16.54
C ASP A 747 -22.22 1.33 15.48
N THR A 748 -22.43 2.57 15.91
CA THR A 748 -22.60 3.77 15.07
C THR A 748 -23.79 3.72 14.09
N ASP A 749 -23.69 2.90 13.05
CA ASP A 749 -24.61 2.78 11.92
C ASP A 749 -25.34 1.44 11.85
N SER A 750 -24.92 0.45 12.64
CA SER A 750 -25.50 -0.89 12.62
C SER A 750 -26.10 -1.32 13.97
N VAL A 751 -27.17 -2.10 13.90
CA VAL A 751 -27.81 -2.78 15.04
C VAL A 751 -27.86 -4.29 14.80
N MET A 752 -27.62 -5.06 15.87
CA MET A 752 -27.64 -6.51 15.86
C MET A 752 -28.83 -7.01 16.67
N VAL A 753 -29.79 -7.58 15.98
CA VAL A 753 -31.10 -7.95 16.51
C VAL A 753 -31.18 -9.46 16.69
N LYS A 754 -31.51 -9.88 17.91
CA LYS A 754 -31.88 -11.25 18.25
C LYS A 754 -33.39 -11.37 18.19
N PHE A 755 -33.94 -11.95 17.12
CA PHE A 755 -35.38 -12.20 16.98
C PHE A 755 -35.88 -13.43 17.76
N GLY A 756 -34.98 -14.28 18.25
CA GLY A 756 -35.32 -15.46 19.07
C GLY A 756 -35.59 -16.75 18.28
N THR A 757 -35.97 -16.66 17.00
CA THR A 757 -36.08 -17.83 16.12
C THR A 757 -34.74 -18.56 15.96
N THR A 758 -34.77 -19.89 15.87
CA THR A 758 -33.61 -20.73 15.52
C THR A 758 -33.49 -20.97 14.01
N ASP A 759 -34.54 -20.68 13.25
CA ASP A 759 -34.52 -20.80 11.79
C ASP A 759 -33.84 -19.59 11.13
N LEU A 760 -32.82 -19.87 10.32
CA LEU A 760 -32.02 -18.86 9.64
C LEU A 760 -32.82 -18.12 8.56
N ALA A 761 -33.66 -18.83 7.80
CA ALA A 761 -34.45 -18.24 6.74
C ALA A 761 -35.49 -17.26 7.30
N GLU A 762 -36.16 -17.65 8.39
CA GLU A 762 -37.08 -16.76 9.10
C GLU A 762 -36.36 -15.54 9.71
N ALA A 763 -35.17 -15.72 10.29
CA ALA A 763 -34.39 -14.58 10.81
C ALA A 763 -34.00 -13.58 9.71
N MET A 764 -33.65 -14.06 8.51
CA MET A 764 -33.39 -13.20 7.35
C MET A 764 -34.66 -12.46 6.90
N ARG A 765 -35.81 -13.16 6.85
CA ARG A 765 -37.10 -12.56 6.48
C ARG A 765 -37.53 -11.47 7.48
N LEU A 766 -37.41 -11.74 8.78
CA LEU A 766 -37.68 -10.76 9.84
C LEU A 766 -36.71 -9.59 9.80
N GLY A 767 -35.43 -9.83 9.49
CA GLY A 767 -34.44 -8.77 9.31
C GLY A 767 -34.78 -7.83 8.15
N GLU A 768 -35.19 -8.38 7.01
CA GLU A 768 -35.63 -7.60 5.84
C GLU A 768 -36.89 -6.78 6.18
N ASP A 769 -37.91 -7.41 6.79
CA ASP A 769 -39.14 -6.75 7.23
C ASP A 769 -38.86 -5.60 8.22
N ALA A 770 -38.00 -5.86 9.22
CA ALA A 770 -37.59 -4.85 10.20
C ALA A 770 -36.85 -3.68 9.56
N SER A 771 -35.95 -3.96 8.59
CA SER A 771 -35.23 -2.91 7.88
C SER A 771 -36.17 -1.97 7.11
N GLN A 772 -37.21 -2.53 6.48
CA GLN A 772 -38.21 -1.77 5.73
C GLN A 772 -39.13 -0.98 6.67
N TYR A 773 -39.62 -1.62 7.74
CA TYR A 773 -40.45 -0.99 8.76
C TYR A 773 -39.75 0.21 9.40
N VAL A 774 -38.51 0.02 9.86
CA VAL A 774 -37.73 1.08 10.50
C VAL A 774 -37.37 2.17 9.51
N SER A 775 -37.01 1.83 8.27
CA SER A 775 -36.73 2.83 7.22
C SER A 775 -37.90 3.79 7.00
N ALA A 776 -39.14 3.32 7.09
CA ALA A 776 -40.33 4.16 6.94
C ALA A 776 -40.52 5.20 8.06
N LYS A 777 -39.81 5.06 9.20
CA LYS A 777 -39.85 6.00 10.34
C LYS A 777 -38.87 7.17 10.22
N PHE A 778 -38.04 7.17 9.17
CA PHE A 778 -37.03 8.19 8.92
C PHE A 778 -37.32 8.99 7.65
N VAL A 779 -36.77 10.20 7.60
CA VAL A 779 -36.89 11.09 6.43
C VAL A 779 -36.00 10.54 5.32
N LYS A 780 -36.53 10.44 4.10
CA LYS A 780 -35.73 10.04 2.92
C LYS A 780 -34.57 11.04 2.71
N PRO A 781 -33.36 10.59 2.32
CA PRO A 781 -33.00 9.27 1.79
C PRO A 781 -32.47 8.28 2.84
N ILE A 782 -32.66 8.55 4.14
CA ILE A 782 -32.22 7.64 5.20
C ILE A 782 -32.95 6.31 5.02
N LYS A 783 -32.18 5.23 4.97
CA LYS A 783 -32.71 3.87 4.93
C LYS A 783 -31.79 2.92 5.69
N LEU A 784 -32.42 1.98 6.36
CA LEU A 784 -31.80 0.83 7.00
C LEU A 784 -31.89 -0.34 6.03
N GLU A 785 -30.80 -1.08 5.86
CA GLU A 785 -30.74 -2.26 5.00
C GLU A 785 -30.44 -3.49 5.84
N PHE A 786 -31.12 -4.60 5.54
CA PHE A 786 -30.66 -5.90 6.01
C PHE A 786 -29.37 -6.26 5.29
N GLU A 787 -28.30 -6.48 6.05
CA GLU A 787 -26.98 -6.78 5.47
C GLU A 787 -26.69 -8.28 5.50
N LYS A 788 -26.97 -8.93 6.63
CA LYS A 788 -26.50 -10.28 6.94
C LYS A 788 -27.14 -10.86 8.19
N VAL A 789 -26.95 -12.16 8.40
CA VAL A 789 -27.17 -12.82 9.68
C VAL A 789 -25.87 -13.45 10.18
N TYR A 790 -25.61 -13.39 11.49
CA TYR A 790 -24.59 -14.20 12.16
C TYR A 790 -25.21 -15.44 12.79
N PHE A 791 -24.68 -16.63 12.48
CA PHE A 791 -25.12 -17.87 13.11
C PHE A 791 -24.06 -18.99 13.06
N PRO A 792 -23.43 -19.37 14.19
CA PRO A 792 -23.51 -18.76 15.51
C PRO A 792 -22.78 -17.42 15.59
N TYR A 793 -23.00 -16.69 16.70
CA TYR A 793 -22.42 -15.37 16.97
C TYR A 793 -21.77 -15.28 18.35
N LEU A 794 -20.52 -14.83 18.43
CA LEU A 794 -19.75 -14.61 19.65
C LEU A 794 -19.46 -13.12 19.85
N LEU A 795 -20.15 -12.51 20.80
CA LEU A 795 -19.99 -11.11 21.15
C LEU A 795 -19.17 -10.95 22.43
N ILE A 796 -17.93 -10.49 22.29
CA ILE A 796 -16.96 -10.40 23.39
C ILE A 796 -17.04 -9.03 24.06
N ASN A 797 -16.92 -7.95 23.28
CA ASN A 797 -16.93 -6.59 23.80
C ASN A 797 -17.23 -5.58 22.67
N LYS A 798 -17.27 -4.29 23.00
CA LYS A 798 -17.36 -3.21 22.00
C LYS A 798 -16.26 -3.40 20.95
N LYS A 799 -16.67 -3.40 19.68
CA LYS A 799 -15.81 -3.58 18.50
C LYS A 799 -15.02 -4.90 18.48
N ARG A 800 -15.44 -5.90 19.25
CA ARG A 800 -14.79 -7.22 19.37
C ARG A 800 -15.81 -8.36 19.33
N TYR A 801 -15.92 -9.01 18.18
CA TYR A 801 -16.86 -10.12 17.97
C TYR A 801 -16.44 -11.01 16.80
N ALA A 802 -16.97 -12.24 16.78
CA ALA A 802 -16.81 -13.21 15.71
C ALA A 802 -18.14 -13.89 15.40
N GLY A 803 -18.34 -14.33 14.17
CA GLY A 803 -19.50 -15.13 13.79
C GLY A 803 -19.40 -15.68 12.39
N LEU A 804 -20.19 -16.70 12.08
CA LEU A 804 -20.35 -17.12 10.69
C LEU A 804 -21.27 -16.16 9.96
N TYR A 805 -20.80 -15.65 8.84
CA TYR A 805 -21.44 -14.61 8.05
C TYR A 805 -22.35 -15.26 6.99
N TRP A 806 -23.65 -14.99 7.04
CA TRP A 806 -24.63 -15.53 6.11
C TRP A 806 -25.35 -14.41 5.36
N THR A 807 -25.28 -14.44 4.03
CA THR A 807 -26.13 -13.64 3.13
C THR A 807 -27.25 -14.45 2.51
N LYS A 808 -27.12 -15.77 2.50
CA LYS A 808 -28.12 -16.72 2.02
C LYS A 808 -28.26 -17.88 3.01
N PRO A 809 -29.42 -18.53 3.10
CA PRO A 809 -29.68 -19.53 4.13
C PRO A 809 -28.97 -20.87 3.88
N GLU A 810 -28.51 -21.17 2.66
CA GLU A 810 -27.99 -22.50 2.32
C GLU A 810 -26.55 -22.72 2.79
N LYS A 811 -25.71 -21.67 2.76
CA LYS A 811 -24.29 -21.76 3.09
C LYS A 811 -23.75 -20.42 3.58
N TRP A 812 -22.93 -20.49 4.63
CA TRP A 812 -22.18 -19.34 5.12
C TRP A 812 -21.10 -18.90 4.13
N ASP A 813 -20.86 -17.59 4.07
CA ASP A 813 -19.89 -16.98 3.15
C ASP A 813 -18.47 -17.04 3.70
N LYS A 814 -18.31 -16.64 4.97
CA LYS A 814 -17.03 -16.66 5.69
C LYS A 814 -17.22 -16.63 7.20
N MET A 815 -16.16 -16.96 7.94
CA MET A 815 -16.06 -16.59 9.36
C MET A 815 -15.57 -15.14 9.45
N ASP A 816 -16.39 -14.25 10.02
CA ASP A 816 -16.04 -12.84 10.19
C ASP A 816 -15.50 -12.62 11.61
N THR A 817 -14.41 -11.84 11.72
CA THR A 817 -13.79 -11.50 13.00
C THR A 817 -13.48 -10.00 13.03
N LYS A 818 -14.05 -9.28 13.98
CA LYS A 818 -13.85 -7.82 14.14
C LYS A 818 -13.10 -7.56 15.43
N GLY A 819 -11.98 -6.84 15.35
CA GLY A 819 -11.19 -6.39 16.51
C GLY A 819 -10.56 -7.49 17.37
N ILE A 820 -10.67 -8.75 16.95
CA ILE A 820 -10.03 -9.91 17.60
C ILE A 820 -8.59 -10.04 17.12
N GLU A 821 -7.77 -10.72 17.91
CA GLU A 821 -6.33 -10.90 17.69
C GLU A 821 -5.96 -11.51 16.34
N THR A 822 -6.87 -12.23 15.67
CA THR A 822 -6.69 -12.83 14.33
C THR A 822 -6.38 -11.78 13.24
N VAL A 823 -6.98 -10.59 13.33
CA VAL A 823 -6.81 -9.51 12.34
C VAL A 823 -5.81 -8.43 12.79
N ARG A 824 -5.24 -8.60 14.00
CA ARG A 824 -4.31 -7.64 14.59
C ARG A 824 -2.86 -8.05 14.33
N ARG A 825 -2.02 -7.09 13.94
CA ARG A 825 -0.63 -7.33 13.49
C ARG A 825 0.44 -7.23 14.60
N ASP A 826 0.02 -6.88 15.82
CA ASP A 826 0.89 -6.66 16.97
C ASP A 826 1.11 -7.91 17.84
N ASN A 827 0.44 -9.03 17.51
CA ASN A 827 0.60 -10.32 18.19
C ASN A 827 1.51 -11.27 17.41
N CYS A 828 2.03 -12.30 18.08
CA CYS A 828 2.76 -13.36 17.39
C CYS A 828 1.81 -14.25 16.54
N LEU A 829 2.38 -14.95 15.56
CA LEU A 829 1.61 -15.80 14.64
C LEU A 829 0.93 -16.98 15.35
N LEU A 830 1.51 -17.45 16.47
CA LEU A 830 0.93 -18.49 17.32
C LEU A 830 -0.47 -18.08 17.80
N VAL A 831 -0.61 -16.88 18.37
CA VAL A 831 -1.89 -16.38 18.88
C VAL A 831 -2.93 -16.35 17.76
N GLN A 832 -2.58 -15.82 16.59
CA GLN A 832 -3.50 -15.76 15.46
C GLN A 832 -3.96 -17.17 15.05
N THR A 833 -3.02 -18.09 14.88
CA THR A 833 -3.30 -19.47 14.45
C THR A 833 -4.18 -20.20 15.45
N VAL A 834 -3.85 -20.09 16.75
CA VAL A 834 -4.60 -20.74 17.82
C VAL A 834 -6.00 -20.17 17.91
N ILE A 835 -6.15 -18.85 17.92
CA ILE A 835 -7.45 -18.20 18.02
C ILE A 835 -8.32 -18.48 16.79
N GLU A 836 -7.74 -18.44 15.59
CA GLU A 836 -8.48 -18.79 14.38
C GLU A 836 -8.95 -20.26 14.42
N ARG A 837 -8.07 -21.20 14.82
CA ARG A 837 -8.43 -22.61 14.92
C ARG A 837 -9.50 -22.85 15.97
N VAL A 838 -9.37 -22.24 17.15
CA VAL A 838 -10.38 -22.30 18.23
C VAL A 838 -11.72 -21.74 17.76
N LEU A 839 -11.73 -20.59 17.08
CA LEU A 839 -12.96 -20.02 16.52
C LEU A 839 -13.58 -20.93 15.46
N ARG A 840 -12.79 -21.57 14.59
CA ARG A 840 -13.30 -22.56 13.64
C ARG A 840 -13.92 -23.76 14.36
N MET A 841 -13.24 -24.32 15.36
CA MET A 841 -13.76 -25.46 16.12
C MET A 841 -15.05 -25.11 16.86
N ILE A 842 -15.16 -23.90 17.40
CA ILE A 842 -16.35 -23.45 18.14
C ILE A 842 -17.49 -23.08 17.18
N LEU A 843 -17.24 -22.27 16.15
CA LEU A 843 -18.28 -21.68 15.31
C LEU A 843 -18.70 -22.59 14.15
N ILE A 844 -17.77 -23.35 13.56
CA ILE A 844 -18.02 -24.24 12.42
C ILE A 844 -18.27 -25.66 12.92
N ASP A 845 -17.30 -26.24 13.63
CA ASP A 845 -17.35 -27.66 14.02
C ASP A 845 -18.25 -27.89 15.24
N ARG A 846 -18.61 -26.81 15.96
CA ARG A 846 -19.40 -26.82 17.21
C ARG A 846 -18.81 -27.74 18.29
N ASP A 847 -17.49 -27.89 18.31
CA ASP A 847 -16.74 -28.77 19.23
C ASP A 847 -15.93 -27.96 20.25
N VAL A 848 -16.63 -27.49 21.30
CA VAL A 848 -16.00 -26.79 22.43
C VAL A 848 -15.07 -27.70 23.24
N PRO A 849 -15.39 -28.99 23.53
CA PRO A 849 -14.45 -29.90 24.17
C PRO A 849 -13.14 -30.09 23.40
N GLY A 850 -13.20 -30.32 22.09
CA GLY A 850 -12.01 -30.44 21.25
C GLY A 850 -11.21 -29.14 21.21
N ALA A 851 -11.88 -27.98 21.20
CA ALA A 851 -11.19 -26.69 21.27
C ALA A 851 -10.42 -26.50 22.60
N GLN A 852 -10.98 -26.98 23.72
CA GLN A 852 -10.29 -26.95 25.02
C GLN A 852 -9.06 -27.86 25.02
N GLU A 853 -9.17 -29.07 24.47
CA GLU A 853 -8.05 -30.01 24.42
C GLU A 853 -6.93 -29.49 23.50
N TYR A 854 -7.29 -28.98 22.33
CA TYR A 854 -6.34 -28.32 21.42
C TYR A 854 -5.56 -27.18 22.10
N VAL A 855 -6.24 -26.36 22.92
CA VAL A 855 -5.60 -25.29 23.68
C VAL A 855 -4.65 -25.84 24.74
N LYS A 856 -5.05 -26.88 25.49
CA LYS A 856 -4.19 -27.52 26.49
C LYS A 856 -2.94 -28.12 25.85
N ASP A 857 -3.10 -28.82 24.73
CA ASP A 857 -1.99 -29.39 23.95
C ASP A 857 -1.05 -28.31 23.45
N THR A 858 -1.60 -27.21 22.92
CA THR A 858 -0.79 -26.09 22.45
C THR A 858 0.00 -25.42 23.59
N ILE A 859 -0.61 -25.29 24.77
CA ILE A 859 0.07 -24.76 25.96
C ILE A 859 1.15 -25.73 26.43
N ALA A 860 0.89 -27.03 26.43
CA ALA A 860 1.89 -28.05 26.77
C ALA A 860 3.08 -27.99 25.80
N ASP A 861 2.81 -27.90 24.49
CA ASP A 861 3.84 -27.77 23.46
C ASP A 861 4.65 -26.47 23.61
N LEU A 862 4.01 -25.36 23.98
CA LEU A 862 4.70 -24.10 24.26
C LEU A 862 5.66 -24.24 25.45
N LEU A 863 5.18 -24.79 26.56
CA LEU A 863 5.97 -24.93 27.80
C LEU A 863 7.07 -26.00 27.68
N GLN A 864 6.88 -26.99 26.80
CA GLN A 864 7.87 -28.01 26.47
C GLN A 864 8.82 -27.60 25.33
N ASN A 865 8.76 -26.33 24.88
CA ASN A 865 9.61 -25.78 23.82
C ASN A 865 9.50 -26.55 22.47
N LYS A 866 8.32 -27.11 22.18
CA LYS A 866 7.99 -27.81 20.92
C LYS A 866 7.39 -26.88 19.86
N VAL A 867 6.93 -25.69 20.26
CA VAL A 867 6.43 -24.68 19.32
C VAL A 867 7.57 -24.11 18.49
N ASP A 868 7.39 -24.09 17.18
CA ASP A 868 8.36 -23.50 16.26
C ASP A 868 8.51 -21.98 16.50
N MET A 869 9.77 -21.52 16.55
CA MET A 869 10.08 -20.12 16.84
C MET A 869 9.48 -19.15 15.81
N SER A 870 9.29 -19.56 14.55
CA SER A 870 8.60 -18.74 13.53
C SER A 870 7.21 -18.29 13.99
N LYS A 871 6.51 -19.13 14.78
CA LYS A 871 5.20 -18.81 15.32
C LYS A 871 5.27 -17.79 16.47
N LEU A 872 6.43 -17.63 17.09
CA LEU A 872 6.66 -16.75 18.24
C LEU A 872 7.13 -15.35 17.85
N VAL A 873 7.48 -15.13 16.57
CA VAL A 873 7.94 -13.83 16.07
C VAL A 873 6.84 -12.79 16.16
N ILE A 874 7.14 -11.68 16.82
CA ILE A 874 6.32 -10.47 16.94
C ILE A 874 6.91 -9.41 16.00
N THR A 875 6.05 -8.62 15.34
CA THR A 875 6.50 -7.54 14.44
C THR A 875 5.86 -6.22 14.82
N LYS A 876 6.66 -5.16 15.06
CA LYS A 876 6.16 -3.80 15.33
C LYS A 876 6.87 -2.76 14.47
N ALA A 877 6.12 -1.76 14.01
CA ALA A 877 6.64 -0.67 13.19
C ALA A 877 7.45 0.32 14.04
N LEU A 878 8.63 0.70 13.57
CA LEU A 878 9.46 1.76 14.14
C LEU A 878 8.99 3.11 13.56
N THR A 879 8.15 3.84 14.29
CA THR A 879 7.42 5.01 13.76
C THR A 879 8.07 6.36 14.08
N LYS A 880 9.02 6.40 15.01
CA LYS A 880 9.68 7.62 15.48
C LYS A 880 11.13 7.32 15.81
N ASP A 881 12.00 8.29 15.64
CA ASP A 881 13.39 8.17 16.09
C ASP A 881 13.49 8.24 17.61
N ASP A 882 12.63 9.04 18.24
CA ASP A 882 12.60 9.20 19.69
C ASP A 882 11.23 8.83 20.28
N TYR A 883 11.26 7.95 21.26
CA TYR A 883 10.08 7.47 21.97
C TYR A 883 10.19 7.87 23.45
N THR A 884 9.18 8.58 23.94
CA THR A 884 9.11 8.98 25.35
C THR A 884 9.11 7.78 26.31
N ALA A 885 8.56 6.65 25.89
CA ALA A 885 8.57 5.39 26.64
C ALA A 885 9.41 4.34 25.91
N LYS A 886 10.30 3.66 26.65
CA LYS A 886 11.11 2.56 26.11
C LYS A 886 10.24 1.40 25.62
N GLN A 887 10.45 0.99 24.37
CA GLN A 887 9.73 -0.10 23.73
C GLN A 887 10.70 -1.18 23.25
N ALA A 888 10.27 -2.44 23.32
CA ALA A 888 11.10 -3.61 22.94
C ALA A 888 11.71 -3.51 21.53
N HIS A 889 10.88 -3.27 20.51
CA HIS A 889 11.33 -3.13 19.12
C HIS A 889 12.31 -1.98 18.89
N VAL A 890 12.21 -0.88 19.65
CA VAL A 890 13.11 0.28 19.53
C VAL A 890 14.48 -0.04 20.12
N GLU A 891 14.51 -0.60 21.33
CA GLU A 891 15.74 -1.02 22.00
C GLU A 891 16.45 -2.13 21.20
N LEU A 892 15.69 -3.06 20.61
CA LEU A 892 16.27 -4.06 19.71
C LEU A 892 16.87 -3.43 18.45
N ALA A 893 16.16 -2.52 17.78
CA ALA A 893 16.69 -1.86 16.58
C ALA A 893 18.00 -1.13 16.88
N GLN A 894 18.08 -0.43 18.02
CA GLN A 894 19.32 0.21 18.47
C GLN A 894 20.43 -0.82 18.77
N ARG A 895 20.10 -1.96 19.38
CA ARG A 895 21.05 -3.04 19.66
C ARG A 895 21.56 -3.70 18.38
N MET A 896 20.68 -3.94 17.41
CA MET A 896 21.03 -4.45 16.07
C MET A 896 21.96 -3.46 15.38
N LYS A 897 21.65 -2.15 15.40
CA LYS A 897 22.50 -1.11 14.82
C LYS A 897 23.91 -1.06 15.41
N LYS A 898 24.05 -1.32 16.72
CA LYS A 898 25.36 -1.44 17.37
C LYS A 898 26.12 -2.71 16.99
N ARG A 899 25.39 -3.81 16.71
CA ARG A 899 25.97 -5.11 16.33
C ARG A 899 26.41 -5.11 14.86
N ASP A 900 25.53 -4.64 13.98
CA ASP A 900 25.72 -4.54 12.54
C ASP A 900 24.77 -3.46 12.00
N ALA A 901 25.33 -2.31 11.62
CA ALA A 901 24.54 -1.17 11.17
C ALA A 901 23.80 -1.45 9.85
N GLY A 902 24.33 -2.31 8.99
CA GLY A 902 23.75 -2.63 7.68
C GLY A 902 22.52 -3.54 7.73
N SER A 903 22.33 -4.29 8.81
CA SER A 903 21.15 -5.15 9.02
C SER A 903 20.10 -4.56 9.97
N ALA A 904 20.34 -3.35 10.48
CA ALA A 904 19.45 -2.69 11.42
C ALA A 904 18.23 -2.07 10.73
N PRO A 905 17.02 -2.23 11.29
CA PRO A 905 15.81 -1.61 10.75
C PRO A 905 15.86 -0.08 10.76
N GLY A 906 15.36 0.55 9.70
CA GLY A 906 15.20 2.00 9.57
C GLY A 906 13.85 2.52 10.09
N LEU A 907 13.69 3.84 10.11
CA LEU A 907 12.41 4.47 10.46
C LEU A 907 11.36 4.14 9.41
N GLY A 908 10.19 3.68 9.85
CA GLY A 908 9.11 3.14 9.02
C GLY A 908 9.09 1.62 8.92
N ASP A 909 10.22 0.94 9.18
CA ASP A 909 10.32 -0.52 9.06
C ASP A 909 9.62 -1.25 10.20
N ARG A 910 9.24 -2.51 9.94
CA ARG A 910 8.75 -3.40 10.98
C ARG A 910 9.89 -4.25 11.53
N VAL A 911 10.20 -4.05 12.81
CA VAL A 911 11.19 -4.83 13.54
C VAL A 911 10.57 -6.16 13.96
N ALA A 912 11.16 -7.26 13.52
CA ALA A 912 10.80 -8.61 13.93
C ALA A 912 11.62 -9.03 15.16
N TYR A 913 10.97 -9.56 16.19
CA TYR A 913 11.64 -9.97 17.43
C TYR A 913 10.92 -11.12 18.14
N VAL A 914 11.66 -11.83 18.98
CA VAL A 914 11.12 -12.78 19.96
C VAL A 914 11.48 -12.36 21.37
N MET A 915 10.71 -12.83 22.35
CA MET A 915 10.94 -12.54 23.77
C MET A 915 11.79 -13.65 24.38
N VAL A 916 12.99 -13.28 24.81
CA VAL A 916 13.97 -14.19 25.43
C VAL A 916 13.89 -14.13 26.95
N LYS A 917 14.36 -15.19 27.61
CA LYS A 917 14.38 -15.28 29.07
C LYS A 917 15.46 -14.35 29.63
N GLY A 918 15.04 -13.25 30.24
CA GLY A 918 15.91 -12.28 30.91
C GLY A 918 16.24 -12.64 32.36
N ALA A 919 17.07 -11.80 32.99
CA ALA A 919 17.33 -11.88 34.43
C ALA A 919 16.06 -11.59 35.25
N THR A 920 15.95 -12.13 36.46
CA THR A 920 14.82 -11.87 37.36
C THR A 920 14.64 -10.36 37.57
N GLY A 921 13.47 -9.82 37.24
CA GLY A 921 13.15 -8.38 37.36
C GLY A 921 13.53 -7.53 36.13
N SER A 922 14.13 -8.12 35.09
CA SER A 922 14.38 -7.43 33.81
C SER A 922 13.07 -6.96 33.16
N LYS A 923 13.13 -5.82 32.49
CA LYS A 923 11.95 -5.24 31.84
C LYS A 923 11.76 -5.87 30.46
N ASN A 924 10.51 -5.99 30.00
CA ASN A 924 10.20 -6.60 28.71
C ASN A 924 10.96 -5.97 27.52
N PHE A 925 11.26 -4.66 27.57
CA PHE A 925 12.00 -4.01 26.48
C PHE A 925 13.48 -4.40 26.42
N GLU A 926 14.04 -4.98 27.48
CA GLU A 926 15.42 -5.48 27.52
C GLU A 926 15.49 -6.90 26.92
N ASN A 927 14.38 -7.63 26.98
CA ASN A 927 14.27 -9.06 26.69
C ASN A 927 13.79 -9.37 25.27
N SER A 928 13.85 -8.42 24.33
CA SER A 928 13.63 -8.68 22.91
C SER A 928 14.93 -8.95 22.19
N GLU A 929 14.95 -9.93 21.28
CA GLU A 929 16.11 -10.27 20.46
C GLU A 929 15.71 -10.68 19.04
N ASP A 930 16.65 -10.56 18.10
CA ASP A 930 16.48 -10.97 16.71
C ASP A 930 16.32 -12.50 16.59
N PRO A 931 15.31 -13.02 15.87
CA PRO A 931 15.07 -14.46 15.80
C PRO A 931 16.26 -15.26 15.22
N ILE A 932 17.02 -14.70 14.27
CA ILE A 932 18.20 -15.39 13.70
C ILE A 932 19.29 -15.49 14.76
N TYR A 933 19.57 -14.39 15.46
CA TYR A 933 20.51 -14.40 16.56
C TYR A 933 20.15 -15.45 17.62
N VAL A 934 18.87 -15.56 17.99
CA VAL A 934 18.38 -16.57 18.94
C VAL A 934 18.65 -18.00 18.47
N LEU A 935 18.43 -18.30 17.18
CA LEU A 935 18.69 -19.62 16.60
C LEU A 935 20.18 -19.96 16.57
N GLU A 936 21.03 -19.02 16.18
CA GLU A 936 22.48 -19.23 16.11
C GLU A 936 23.07 -19.49 17.51
N HIS A 937 22.58 -18.75 18.50
CA HIS A 937 23.17 -18.68 19.84
C HIS A 937 22.44 -19.53 20.90
N ASN A 938 21.38 -20.25 20.53
CA ASN A 938 20.51 -21.01 21.46
C ASN A 938 20.02 -20.17 22.65
N VAL A 939 19.59 -18.95 22.41
CA VAL A 939 19.08 -18.10 23.50
C VAL A 939 17.72 -18.65 23.97
N PRO A 940 17.51 -18.91 25.28
CA PRO A 940 16.26 -19.46 25.77
C PRO A 940 15.08 -18.49 25.57
N ILE A 941 13.97 -19.01 25.08
CA ILE A 941 12.71 -18.26 24.92
C ILE A 941 11.97 -18.15 26.25
N ASP A 942 11.33 -17.02 26.50
CA ASP A 942 10.45 -16.84 27.66
C ASP A 942 9.05 -17.40 27.37
N THR A 943 8.88 -18.71 27.55
CA THR A 943 7.60 -19.40 27.33
C THR A 943 6.49 -18.90 28.24
N LYS A 944 6.83 -18.41 29.44
CA LYS A 944 5.88 -17.83 30.40
C LYS A 944 5.30 -16.52 29.89
N TYR A 945 6.14 -15.65 29.32
CA TYR A 945 5.66 -14.44 28.65
C TYR A 945 4.64 -14.75 27.55
N TYR A 946 4.91 -15.73 26.69
CA TYR A 946 3.97 -16.08 25.62
C TYR A 946 2.66 -16.68 26.16
N LEU A 947 2.70 -17.45 27.25
CA LEU A 947 1.49 -17.96 27.88
C LEU A 947 0.67 -16.82 28.50
N GLU A 948 1.26 -16.01 29.38
CA GLU A 948 0.55 -15.02 30.20
C GLU A 948 0.19 -13.73 29.44
N ASN A 949 1.11 -13.24 28.59
CA ASN A 949 0.93 -11.95 27.92
C ASN A 949 0.33 -12.07 26.51
N GLN A 950 0.56 -13.20 25.81
CA GLN A 950 0.11 -13.38 24.43
C GLN A 950 -1.14 -14.27 24.33
N LEU A 951 -1.18 -15.44 24.98
CA LEU A 951 -2.29 -16.41 24.83
C LEU A 951 -3.42 -16.25 25.86
N ALA A 952 -3.10 -15.98 27.12
CA ALA A 952 -4.08 -16.02 28.22
C ALA A 952 -5.27 -15.07 28.00
N LYS A 953 -5.01 -13.78 27.71
CA LYS A 953 -6.08 -12.78 27.56
C LYS A 953 -6.98 -13.04 26.35
N PRO A 954 -6.45 -13.37 25.14
CA PRO A 954 -7.31 -13.72 24.01
C PRO A 954 -8.14 -14.98 24.22
N LEU A 955 -7.56 -16.03 24.84
CA LEU A 955 -8.29 -17.26 25.14
C LEU A 955 -9.39 -17.03 26.18
N GLY A 956 -9.09 -16.30 27.27
CA GLY A 956 -10.08 -15.93 28.27
C GLY A 956 -11.29 -15.23 27.64
N ARG A 957 -11.06 -14.24 26.79
CA ARG A 957 -12.12 -13.51 26.07
C ARG A 957 -13.06 -14.39 25.23
N ILE A 958 -12.59 -15.52 24.72
CA ILE A 958 -13.38 -16.43 23.87
C ILE A 958 -14.09 -17.48 24.71
N PHE A 959 -13.39 -18.05 25.69
CA PHE A 959 -13.93 -19.15 26.50
C PHE A 959 -14.77 -18.67 27.69
N GLU A 960 -14.53 -17.47 28.24
CA GLU A 960 -15.32 -16.92 29.36
C GLU A 960 -16.82 -16.84 29.02
N PRO A 961 -17.25 -16.31 27.86
CA PRO A 961 -18.67 -16.27 27.49
C PRO A 961 -19.32 -17.64 27.25
N ILE A 962 -18.53 -18.71 27.09
CA ILE A 962 -19.00 -20.06 26.74
C ILE A 962 -19.00 -20.98 27.97
N LEU A 963 -17.90 -20.96 28.74
CA LEU A 963 -17.63 -21.88 29.85
C LEU A 963 -17.78 -21.25 31.24
N GLY A 964 -17.82 -19.92 31.31
CA GLY A 964 -17.68 -19.15 32.55
C GLY A 964 -16.22 -18.94 32.98
N GLU A 965 -16.00 -17.95 33.85
CA GLU A 965 -14.67 -17.46 34.21
C GLU A 965 -13.77 -18.53 34.87
N THR A 966 -14.30 -19.31 35.79
CA THR A 966 -13.53 -20.32 36.53
C THR A 966 -13.03 -21.45 35.61
N LYS A 967 -13.88 -21.95 34.70
CA LYS A 967 -13.48 -23.00 33.76
C LYS A 967 -12.52 -22.46 32.71
N ALA A 968 -12.73 -21.25 32.19
CA ALA A 968 -11.80 -20.63 31.25
C ALA A 968 -10.40 -20.45 31.87
N LYS A 969 -10.31 -20.02 33.13
CA LYS A 969 -9.04 -19.92 33.87
C LYS A 969 -8.34 -21.27 34.04
N SER A 970 -9.09 -22.36 34.22
CA SER A 970 -8.52 -23.72 34.32
C SER A 970 -7.82 -24.21 33.03
N LEU A 971 -8.08 -23.58 31.88
CA LEU A 971 -7.34 -23.90 30.65
C LEU A 971 -5.87 -23.46 30.71
N LEU A 972 -5.58 -22.44 31.53
CA LEU A 972 -4.24 -21.85 31.65
C LEU A 972 -3.40 -22.49 32.76
N ALA A 973 -4.00 -23.34 33.61
CA ALA A 973 -3.33 -24.00 34.72
C ALA A 973 -3.88 -25.40 34.93
N GLY A 974 -3.02 -26.41 34.94
CA GLY A 974 -3.46 -27.80 35.09
C GLY A 974 -2.32 -28.80 35.04
N ALA A 975 -2.63 -30.08 34.80
CA ALA A 975 -1.61 -31.11 34.63
C ALA A 975 -0.71 -30.84 33.41
N HIS A 976 -1.29 -30.30 32.33
CA HIS A 976 -0.61 -29.98 31.07
C HIS A 976 0.43 -28.85 31.20
N THR A 977 0.35 -28.02 32.25
CA THR A 977 1.31 -26.91 32.49
C THR A 977 2.44 -27.25 33.46
N ARG A 978 2.47 -28.47 34.02
CA ARG A 978 3.47 -28.88 35.03
C ARG A 978 4.82 -29.28 34.42
N SER A 979 4.83 -29.68 33.16
CA SER A 979 6.05 -30.09 32.44
C SER A 979 6.63 -28.92 31.67
N ILE A 980 7.74 -28.37 32.17
CA ILE A 980 8.45 -27.23 31.55
C ILE A 980 9.82 -27.70 31.09
N ALA A 981 10.15 -27.47 29.82
CA ALA A 981 11.48 -27.70 29.27
C ALA A 981 12.19 -26.36 29.06
N VAL A 982 13.42 -26.23 29.57
CA VAL A 982 14.23 -25.02 29.41
C VAL A 982 15.51 -25.38 28.67
N ALA A 983 15.76 -24.73 27.53
CA ALA A 983 17.01 -24.88 26.79
C ALA A 983 18.17 -24.28 27.60
N ALA A 984 19.32 -24.96 27.59
CA ALA A 984 20.54 -24.40 28.16
C ALA A 984 21.19 -23.43 27.16
N PRO A 985 21.46 -22.17 27.52
CA PRO A 985 22.10 -21.21 26.63
C PRO A 985 23.54 -21.62 26.30
N THR A 986 23.93 -21.49 25.03
CA THR A 986 25.34 -21.68 24.60
C THR A 986 26.21 -20.44 24.79
N VAL A 987 25.63 -19.31 25.20
CA VAL A 987 26.33 -18.04 25.40
C VAL A 987 26.14 -17.51 26.82
N GLY A 988 27.19 -16.89 27.36
CA GLY A 988 27.21 -16.30 28.70
C GLY A 988 28.54 -16.56 29.40
N GLY A 989 29.01 -15.60 30.21
CA GLY A 989 30.32 -15.70 30.89
C GLY A 989 30.45 -16.95 31.76
N LEU A 990 29.38 -17.35 32.45
CA LEU A 990 29.36 -18.53 33.32
C LEU A 990 29.23 -19.86 32.54
N MET A 991 28.45 -19.87 31.44
CA MET A 991 28.18 -21.09 30.66
C MET A 991 29.40 -21.58 29.87
N LYS A 992 30.37 -20.71 29.58
CA LYS A 992 31.67 -21.10 29.01
C LYS A 992 32.49 -22.02 29.94
N PHE A 993 32.21 -22.01 31.25
CA PHE A 993 32.89 -22.83 32.24
C PHE A 993 32.03 -24.03 32.73
N ALA A 994 30.80 -24.18 32.23
CA ALA A 994 29.92 -25.27 32.60
C ALA A 994 30.34 -26.58 31.92
N LYS A 995 30.65 -27.62 32.70
CA LYS A 995 30.93 -28.95 32.17
C LYS A 995 29.61 -29.71 31.99
N LYS A 996 29.28 -30.10 30.76
CA LYS A 996 28.07 -30.87 30.45
C LYS A 996 28.23 -32.31 30.96
N THR A 997 27.56 -32.66 32.06
CA THR A 997 27.45 -34.04 32.53
C THR A 997 26.42 -34.77 31.67
N GLN A 998 26.83 -35.85 31.01
CA GLN A 998 25.91 -36.68 30.23
C GLN A 998 24.99 -37.47 31.18
N THR A 999 23.76 -37.72 30.76
CA THR A 999 22.77 -38.48 31.53
C THR A 999 22.26 -39.65 30.71
N CYS A 1000 21.90 -40.73 31.40
CA CYS A 1000 21.25 -41.91 30.82
C CYS A 1000 19.97 -41.49 30.10
N MET A 1001 19.74 -41.97 28.88
CA MET A 1001 18.56 -41.61 28.10
C MET A 1001 17.26 -42.19 28.69
N GLY A 1002 17.32 -43.35 29.35
CA GLY A 1002 16.20 -44.01 30.02
C GLY A 1002 15.83 -43.33 31.34
N CYS A 1003 16.64 -43.51 32.38
CA CYS A 1003 16.36 -43.06 33.74
C CYS A 1003 16.87 -41.66 34.11
N LYS A 1004 17.59 -40.96 33.23
CA LYS A 1004 18.21 -39.62 33.46
C LYS A 1004 19.29 -39.59 34.56
N LYS A 1005 19.76 -40.74 35.04
CA LYS A 1005 20.91 -40.85 35.96
C LYS A 1005 22.16 -40.23 35.33
N PRO A 1006 22.92 -39.37 36.05
CA PRO A 1006 24.19 -38.85 35.57
C PRO A 1006 25.19 -39.98 35.26
N LEU A 1007 25.81 -39.95 34.08
CA LEU A 1007 26.82 -40.91 33.64
C LEU A 1007 28.19 -40.38 34.04
N THR A 1008 28.68 -40.82 35.19
CA THR A 1008 29.93 -40.33 35.81
C THR A 1008 31.14 -41.22 35.54
N GLY A 1009 30.94 -42.47 35.12
CA GLY A 1009 32.02 -43.40 34.75
C GLY A 1009 32.71 -42.99 33.44
N LYS A 1010 34.02 -43.24 33.30
CA LYS A 1010 34.78 -42.86 32.09
C LYS A 1010 34.22 -43.49 30.80
N GLU A 1011 33.82 -44.76 30.87
CA GLU A 1011 33.22 -45.51 29.75
C GLU A 1011 31.73 -45.19 29.60
N GLU A 1012 30.96 -45.22 30.69
CA GLU A 1012 29.53 -44.88 30.69
C GLU A 1012 29.25 -43.44 30.21
N SER A 1013 30.15 -42.49 30.47
CA SER A 1013 29.96 -41.08 30.09
C SER A 1013 29.95 -40.82 28.59
N GLN A 1014 30.44 -41.77 27.79
CA GLN A 1014 30.41 -41.71 26.32
C GLN A 1014 29.15 -42.37 25.73
N GLY A 1015 28.54 -43.31 26.47
CA GLY A 1015 27.34 -44.05 26.09
C GLY A 1015 26.02 -43.28 26.22
N ALA A 1016 24.92 -43.88 25.75
CA ALA A 1016 23.57 -43.35 25.86
C ALA A 1016 22.83 -43.87 27.11
N VAL A 1017 23.14 -45.08 27.57
CA VAL A 1017 22.43 -45.74 28.69
C VAL A 1017 23.37 -46.04 29.87
N CYS A 1018 22.81 -46.20 31.08
CA CYS A 1018 23.56 -46.71 32.22
C CYS A 1018 23.41 -48.24 32.27
N ALA A 1019 24.21 -48.91 33.10
CA ALA A 1019 24.11 -50.35 33.30
C ALA A 1019 22.67 -50.83 33.61
N ASP A 1020 21.90 -50.05 34.39
CA ASP A 1020 20.53 -50.37 34.79
C ASP A 1020 19.54 -50.36 33.62
N ASP A 1021 19.75 -49.53 32.60
CA ASP A 1021 18.91 -49.40 31.40
C ASP A 1021 19.49 -50.15 30.19
N ALA A 1022 20.62 -50.85 30.34
CA ALA A 1022 21.24 -51.62 29.25
C ALA A 1022 20.28 -52.65 28.60
N PRO A 1023 19.41 -53.38 29.33
CA PRO A 1023 18.42 -54.27 28.71
C PRO A 1023 17.41 -53.56 27.79
N ARG A 1024 17.22 -52.25 27.97
CA ARG A 1024 16.28 -51.41 27.20
C ARG A 1024 16.95 -50.66 26.06
N VAL A 1025 18.24 -50.92 25.79
CA VAL A 1025 19.00 -50.19 24.77
C VAL A 1025 18.35 -50.28 23.39
N GLY A 1026 17.82 -51.45 22.99
CA GLY A 1026 17.15 -51.62 21.70
C GLY A 1026 15.84 -50.82 21.57
N GLU A 1027 15.06 -50.73 22.65
CA GLU A 1027 13.86 -49.89 22.72
C GLU A 1027 14.21 -48.40 22.58
N LEU A 1028 15.20 -47.95 23.37
CA LEU A 1028 15.65 -46.56 23.40
C LEU A 1028 16.34 -46.14 22.10
N TYR A 1029 17.11 -47.04 21.49
CA TYR A 1029 17.74 -46.83 20.19
C TYR A 1029 16.67 -46.68 19.11
N LYS A 1030 15.72 -47.62 19.00
CA LYS A 1030 14.62 -47.54 18.02
C LYS A 1030 13.84 -46.23 18.17
N LYS A 1031 13.48 -45.84 19.39
CA LYS A 1031 12.77 -44.59 19.66
C LYS A 1031 13.56 -43.35 19.22
N THR A 1032 14.87 -43.36 19.43
CA THR A 1032 15.76 -42.25 19.02
C THR A 1032 15.94 -42.25 17.50
N LEU A 1033 16.08 -43.41 16.88
CA LEU A 1033 16.18 -43.59 15.43
C LEU A 1033 14.90 -43.11 14.71
N ASP A 1034 13.72 -43.49 15.19
CA ASP A 1034 12.43 -43.04 14.65
C ASP A 1034 12.34 -41.51 14.69
N LYS A 1035 12.74 -40.89 15.83
CA LYS A 1035 12.81 -39.42 15.98
C LYS A 1035 13.77 -38.78 14.97
N VAL A 1036 14.96 -39.35 14.78
CA VAL A 1036 15.95 -38.84 13.81
C VAL A 1036 15.42 -38.98 12.38
N SER A 1037 14.79 -40.10 12.05
CA SER A 1037 14.18 -40.32 10.73
C SER A 1037 13.12 -39.26 10.40
N ASP A 1038 12.26 -38.90 11.37
CA ASP A 1038 11.29 -37.82 11.21
C ASP A 1038 11.97 -36.46 10.96
N LEU A 1039 13.08 -36.18 11.66
CA LEU A 1039 13.87 -34.96 11.47
C LEU A 1039 14.55 -34.92 10.10
N GLU A 1040 15.07 -36.05 9.60
CA GLU A 1040 15.64 -36.18 8.26
C GLU A 1040 14.59 -35.91 7.18
N VAL A 1041 13.40 -36.52 7.30
CA VAL A 1041 12.29 -36.29 6.36
C VAL A 1041 11.87 -34.82 6.38
N ARG A 1042 11.78 -34.21 7.56
CA ARG A 1042 11.43 -32.79 7.70
C ARG A 1042 12.50 -31.89 7.08
N PHE A 1043 13.77 -32.16 7.34
CA PHE A 1043 14.90 -31.45 6.74
C PHE A 1043 14.85 -31.53 5.21
N GLY A 1044 14.74 -32.74 4.66
CA GLY A 1044 14.68 -32.99 3.22
C GLY A 1044 13.53 -32.24 2.56
N ARG A 1045 12.31 -32.33 3.12
CA ARG A 1045 11.13 -31.63 2.58
C ARG A 1045 11.31 -30.11 2.54
N LEU A 1046 11.82 -29.51 3.62
CA LEU A 1046 11.98 -28.06 3.70
C LEU A 1046 13.05 -27.53 2.75
N TRP A 1047 14.21 -28.19 2.67
CA TRP A 1047 15.31 -27.77 1.79
C TRP A 1047 15.01 -28.00 0.31
N THR A 1048 14.37 -29.12 -0.06
CA THR A 1048 13.91 -29.34 -1.44
C THR A 1048 12.83 -28.34 -1.84
N GLN A 1049 11.94 -27.94 -0.93
CA GLN A 1049 10.97 -26.88 -1.22
C GLN A 1049 11.65 -25.54 -1.49
N CYS A 1050 12.74 -25.21 -0.79
CA CYS A 1050 13.52 -24.02 -1.11
C CYS A 1050 14.16 -24.08 -2.50
N GLN A 1051 14.69 -25.23 -2.93
CA GLN A 1051 15.22 -25.41 -4.30
C GLN A 1051 14.13 -25.20 -5.36
N ARG A 1052 12.92 -25.73 -5.13
CA ARG A 1052 11.77 -25.51 -6.02
C ARG A 1052 11.37 -24.04 -6.08
N CYS A 1053 11.29 -23.37 -4.94
CA CYS A 1053 10.97 -21.95 -4.86
C CYS A 1053 12.01 -21.07 -5.58
N GLN A 1054 13.28 -21.41 -5.44
CA GLN A 1054 14.39 -20.75 -6.15
C GLN A 1054 14.33 -21.03 -7.66
N GLY A 1055 13.82 -22.18 -8.07
CA GLY A 1055 13.75 -22.60 -9.46
C GLY A 1055 15.07 -23.20 -9.98
N SER A 1056 16.04 -23.50 -9.10
CA SER A 1056 17.28 -24.21 -9.44
C SER A 1056 17.53 -25.35 -8.46
N MET A 1057 17.88 -26.53 -8.99
CA MET A 1057 18.26 -27.71 -8.20
C MET A 1057 19.78 -27.84 -8.03
N HIS A 1058 20.57 -27.11 -8.81
CA HIS A 1058 22.03 -27.24 -8.87
C HIS A 1058 22.77 -26.07 -8.24
N CYS A 1059 22.07 -24.97 -7.96
CA CYS A 1059 22.62 -23.82 -7.27
C CYS A 1059 22.33 -23.89 -5.77
N GLU A 1060 23.19 -23.28 -4.97
CA GLU A 1060 22.92 -23.07 -3.55
C GLU A 1060 21.70 -22.18 -3.34
N VAL A 1061 20.92 -22.49 -2.30
CA VAL A 1061 19.73 -21.73 -1.89
C VAL A 1061 20.17 -20.47 -1.12
N ILE A 1062 20.05 -19.31 -1.76
CA ILE A 1062 20.46 -18.01 -1.19
C ILE A 1062 19.21 -17.14 -1.01
N CYS A 1063 18.42 -17.45 0.02
CA CYS A 1063 17.17 -16.72 0.30
C CYS A 1063 17.19 -16.12 1.71
N SER A 1064 16.95 -14.82 1.83
CA SER A 1064 16.86 -14.06 3.08
C SER A 1064 15.43 -13.68 3.51
N SER A 1065 14.41 -14.24 2.86
CA SER A 1065 13.04 -13.78 3.07
C SER A 1065 12.51 -14.14 4.46
N LYS A 1066 12.59 -13.18 5.40
CA LYS A 1066 12.11 -13.31 6.78
C LYS A 1066 10.59 -13.51 6.90
N ASP A 1067 9.85 -13.12 5.86
CA ASP A 1067 8.39 -13.28 5.78
C ASP A 1067 7.97 -14.69 5.33
N CYS A 1068 8.90 -15.49 4.79
CA CYS A 1068 8.61 -16.85 4.38
C CYS A 1068 8.48 -17.77 5.61
N PRO A 1069 7.39 -18.56 5.76
CA PRO A 1069 7.24 -19.47 6.89
C PRO A 1069 8.36 -20.51 6.95
N ILE A 1070 8.92 -20.90 5.80
CA ILE A 1070 10.00 -21.89 5.70
C ILE A 1070 11.34 -21.33 6.19
N PHE A 1071 11.55 -20.00 6.16
CA PHE A 1071 12.86 -19.39 6.38
C PHE A 1071 13.47 -19.75 7.74
N TYR A 1072 12.72 -19.57 8.83
CA TYR A 1072 13.17 -19.95 10.16
C TYR A 1072 13.04 -21.48 10.40
N MET A 1073 12.01 -22.11 9.81
CA MET A 1073 11.75 -23.54 9.97
C MET A 1073 12.89 -24.42 9.42
N ARG A 1074 13.47 -24.06 8.27
CA ARG A 1074 14.57 -24.84 7.66
C ARG A 1074 15.86 -24.76 8.49
N MET A 1075 16.12 -23.59 9.11
CA MET A 1075 17.29 -23.40 9.98
C MET A 1075 17.12 -24.19 11.28
N LYS A 1076 15.92 -24.17 11.86
CA LYS A 1076 15.59 -25.01 13.01
C LYS A 1076 15.69 -26.50 12.68
N ALA A 1077 15.12 -26.96 11.57
CA ALA A 1077 15.17 -28.36 11.17
C ALA A 1077 16.60 -28.87 10.97
N LYS A 1078 17.49 -28.04 10.40
CA LYS A 1078 18.92 -28.33 10.30
C LYS A 1078 19.53 -28.55 11.68
N LYS A 1079 19.29 -27.63 12.62
CA LYS A 1079 19.85 -27.71 13.98
C LYS A 1079 19.30 -28.89 14.78
N ASP A 1080 17.99 -29.11 14.72
CA ASP A 1080 17.33 -30.22 15.41
C ASP A 1080 17.87 -31.57 14.89
N LEU A 1081 18.12 -31.70 13.58
CA LEU A 1081 18.74 -32.89 12.99
C LEU A 1081 20.21 -33.06 13.42
N GLU A 1082 21.01 -31.98 13.43
CA GLU A 1082 22.39 -32.02 13.93
C GLU A 1082 22.46 -32.49 15.39
N ASP A 1083 21.54 -32.02 16.24
CA ASP A 1083 21.48 -32.43 17.64
C ASP A 1083 20.90 -33.84 17.81
N GLY A 1084 19.90 -34.23 17.01
CA GLY A 1084 19.37 -35.60 16.98
C GLY A 1084 20.41 -36.63 16.57
N ASN A 1085 21.26 -36.32 15.59
CA ASN A 1085 22.37 -37.18 15.18
C ASN A 1085 23.43 -37.33 16.28
N LYS A 1086 23.74 -36.25 17.02
CA LYS A 1086 24.62 -36.34 18.19
C LYS A 1086 24.03 -37.20 19.30
N GLU A 1087 22.71 -37.15 19.50
CA GLU A 1087 22.00 -38.04 20.45
C GLU A 1087 22.11 -39.51 20.01
N LEU A 1088 21.87 -39.80 18.74
CA LEU A 1088 21.92 -41.15 18.18
C LEU A 1088 23.34 -41.76 18.24
N HIS A 1089 24.36 -40.97 17.93
CA HIS A 1089 25.78 -41.40 17.97
C HIS A 1089 26.23 -41.84 19.39
N ARG A 1090 25.50 -41.46 20.46
CA ARG A 1090 25.84 -41.93 21.81
C ARG A 1090 25.66 -43.44 21.98
N PHE A 1091 24.74 -44.05 21.23
CA PHE A 1091 24.53 -45.50 21.27
C PHE A 1091 25.70 -46.27 20.65
N ASP A 1092 26.50 -45.65 19.78
CA ASP A 1092 27.70 -46.29 19.18
C ASP A 1092 28.79 -46.59 20.22
N PHE A 1093 28.69 -46.00 21.42
CA PHE A 1093 29.61 -46.21 22.54
C PHE A 1093 29.03 -47.12 23.63
N ASP A 1094 27.78 -47.57 23.50
CA ASP A 1094 27.18 -48.51 24.45
C ASP A 1094 27.59 -49.94 24.08
N GLN A 1095 28.33 -50.62 24.96
CA GLN A 1095 28.72 -52.02 24.77
C GLN A 1095 27.52 -52.97 24.56
N ALA A 1096 26.33 -52.61 25.05
CA ALA A 1096 25.10 -53.37 24.84
C ALA A 1096 24.47 -53.18 23.44
N ALA A 1097 24.88 -52.14 22.71
CA ALA A 1097 24.46 -51.86 21.33
C ALA A 1097 25.46 -52.36 20.28
N ILE A 1098 26.72 -52.54 20.67
CA ILE A 1098 27.79 -53.11 19.84
C ILE A 1098 27.69 -54.64 19.90
N TRP A 1099 27.27 -55.26 18.80
CA TRP A 1099 27.37 -56.71 18.60
C TRP A 1099 28.74 -57.10 18.06
#